data_AF-A0A445JP67-F1
#
_entry.id   AF-A0A445JP67-F1
#
_cell.length_a   1.000
_cell.length_b   1.000
_cell.length_c   1.000
_cell.angle_alpha   90.00
_cell.angle_beta   90.00
_cell.angle_gamma   90.00
#
_symmetry.space_group_name_H-M   'P 1'
#
loop_
_entity.id
_entity.type
_entity.pdbx_description
1 polymer ?
#
loop_
_entity_poly.entity_id
_entity_poly.type
_entity_poly.pdbx_seq_one_letter_code
_entity_poly.pdbx_strand_id
1 'polypeptide(L)'
;MAWVFELRSRSLCTSSSSKWRVKQVTTSNFQESLQEIKTHISNSDFVAISMGKTGSPSAPSWLRPLPFDTAQTAYSKARRAAQRFQLLHFAVCPFSVSRSDKLLAHPYNFMLFPRDEMKMGMPTYSFSCQTSLLASMARQGFDFNACVYNGISYLSRAQESAARIRLGTALPSLRVMKSSSPSTVADTVFVERIRSKVKYWRESCKSSDTNKSRDEELVNSLRNIVLGNEQFRSRPCMTVDVCSERQVQLILEMVLDYSDDLLPLPIPTKSGTIHAVRIVLANSKEDKDLLERELRNLEEEESKKIRGFREVIDLISASQKPVISHNCLNDCTLIHSKFIAPLPPEIDEFVSSLCSVFPEVLDINYLMKKHGTMRKVTNIPSAISYLNNHFFAPVDLEIPDQATVKEGKIHGLTALRLSYLFMKLCSILKISPNVTESGNKHLAPELEDFTNVFHPFSTPIQDSFNGGDVGMWTNNTKKVSCEHLVFLWGFKIGITAGMLKSLLRSSHDIFSREFDVKLVDKSCAIVVFWQSGVSKRFLDILNSEEIRGDLKELVSDGMRVTSYETYNTICRLGLWEMDLAESLERALESSCCDIEKKIFGRSSSQKTRNQKQQSSILLKSSSTMASLSTLLPNPNLISKHNSTLSSTHPCAYSWKNKTPTSKGRFSVSCSSSSQAYDVVVVGAGVIGLTIARHFLVSSDLSVAVVDKAVPCSGATGAGQGHLWMVNKTPGSATWDLASRSHQLWKTLVQSIEEQGLDPMVELGWKQSGSLLIGRTDAESDVLKGRVKLLCEAGLKAEYLCSSDLIKEEPDLLVDKDSAAAFLPDDCQIDAYRTVAYIEKTNRSFASKGRYTEFYDDPVKCFIRSDSNGEVKAVQTSKNTIYSKKAVIVAAGCWTGSLMQDLFRNWGMDLHVPVMPRKGHLLVVQNFNFLQMNHGLMEADYLNHPTISGSESPDHQKNLSVSMVASIDAAGNLLLGSSREFVGFNTNLDESVVSYIWKRVGEFFPKLKTLPLSDLSASRKVRIGLRPYMPNGKPVIGPVPGLSNVYLAAGHEGSGLLMALGTAEMIVEMVLGYPAKVDSTPFAVQKVLV
;
A
#
# COMPACT_ATOMS: atom_id res chain seq x y z
N MET A 1 -40.90 -35.60 42.39
CA MET A 1 -41.80 -35.29 43.52
C MET A 1 -41.25 -34.02 44.17
N ALA A 2 -41.54 -32.83 43.63
CA ALA A 2 -42.80 -32.06 43.71
C ALA A 2 -42.75 -31.12 44.94
N TRP A 3 -42.60 -29.80 44.75
CA TRP A 3 -43.69 -28.77 44.69
C TRP A 3 -44.30 -28.52 46.10
N VAL A 4 -44.64 -27.32 46.62
CA VAL A 4 -44.96 -25.98 46.08
C VAL A 4 -45.15 -25.01 47.28
N PHE A 5 -44.79 -23.71 47.25
CA PHE A 5 -45.61 -22.49 46.98
C PHE A 5 -44.62 -21.30 47.04
N GLU A 6 -44.38 -20.39 46.09
CA GLU A 6 -45.15 -19.63 45.08
C GLU A 6 -45.82 -18.32 45.57
N LEU A 7 -45.43 -17.22 44.90
CA LEU A 7 -46.09 -15.92 44.66
C LEU A 7 -46.05 -14.79 45.71
N ARG A 8 -45.15 -13.82 45.46
CA ARG A 8 -45.57 -12.49 44.98
C ARG A 8 -44.51 -11.86 44.07
N SER A 9 -44.65 -12.16 42.79
CA SER A 9 -44.16 -11.35 41.68
C SER A 9 -44.85 -9.97 41.67
N ARG A 10 -44.08 -8.91 41.86
CA ARG A 10 -44.30 -7.60 41.23
C ARG A 10 -42.99 -7.28 40.51
N SER A 11 -42.84 -7.66 39.24
CA SER A 11 -43.34 -6.90 38.09
C SER A 11 -43.16 -5.39 38.29
N LEU A 12 -41.92 -4.94 38.13
CA LEU A 12 -41.65 -3.74 37.33
C LEU A 12 -40.80 -4.20 36.14
N CYS A 13 -41.47 -4.91 35.23
CA CYS A 13 -41.11 -4.83 33.83
C CYS A 13 -41.30 -3.37 33.38
N THR A 14 -40.26 -2.77 32.85
CA THR A 14 -40.32 -2.15 31.53
C THR A 14 -39.24 -2.84 30.68
N SER A 15 -39.52 -4.02 30.11
CA SER A 15 -39.96 -4.12 28.71
C SER A 15 -39.40 -3.03 27.80
N SER A 16 -38.11 -3.07 27.48
CA SER A 16 -37.67 -3.15 26.09
C SER A 16 -36.22 -3.60 26.05
N SER A 17 -35.86 -4.42 25.08
CA SER A 17 -34.54 -4.29 24.47
C SER A 17 -34.42 -2.82 24.02
N SER A 18 -33.90 -1.93 24.86
CA SER A 18 -33.64 -0.56 24.45
C SER A 18 -32.47 -0.62 23.47
N LYS A 19 -32.81 -0.89 22.21
CA LYS A 19 -31.90 -0.81 21.07
C LYS A 19 -31.36 0.61 21.07
N TRP A 20 -30.19 0.83 21.66
CA TRP A 20 -29.48 2.10 21.57
C TRP A 20 -29.24 2.37 20.08
N ARG A 21 -29.93 3.38 19.55
CA ARG A 21 -29.87 3.74 18.13
C ARG A 21 -28.69 4.68 17.94
N VAL A 22 -27.75 4.29 17.08
CA VAL A 22 -26.57 5.10 16.74
C VAL A 22 -26.64 5.46 15.27
N LYS A 23 -26.56 6.75 14.95
CA LYS A 23 -26.62 7.22 13.56
C LYS A 23 -25.39 6.76 12.78
N GLN A 24 -25.60 5.98 11.73
CA GLN A 24 -24.54 5.53 10.83
C GLN A 24 -24.32 6.59 9.75
N VAL A 25 -23.09 7.09 9.65
CA VAL A 25 -22.71 8.14 8.70
C VAL A 25 -21.70 7.59 7.70
N THR A 26 -22.04 7.72 6.42
CA THR A 26 -21.25 7.33 5.25
C THR A 26 -21.21 8.52 4.29
N THR A 27 -20.54 8.39 3.15
CA THR A 27 -20.48 9.47 2.14
C THR A 27 -21.85 9.97 1.68
N SER A 28 -22.87 9.10 1.60
CA SER A 28 -24.19 9.45 1.08
C SER A 28 -25.01 10.39 1.98
N ASN A 29 -24.82 10.33 3.30
CA ASN A 29 -25.56 11.13 4.29
C ASN A 29 -24.65 12.03 5.15
N PHE A 30 -23.39 12.23 4.73
CA PHE A 30 -22.40 12.99 5.49
C PHE A 30 -22.82 14.46 5.66
N GLN A 31 -23.25 15.14 4.59
CA GLN A 31 -23.56 16.57 4.63
C GLN A 31 -24.74 16.92 5.54
N GLU A 32 -25.80 16.11 5.50
CA GLU A 32 -26.96 16.24 6.39
C GLU A 32 -26.55 16.00 7.85
N SER A 33 -25.83 14.90 8.09
CA SER A 33 -25.34 14.54 9.42
C SER A 33 -24.39 15.59 10.01
N LEU A 34 -23.62 16.29 9.16
CA LEU A 34 -22.71 17.35 9.55
C LEU A 34 -23.44 18.57 10.12
N GLN A 35 -24.56 18.97 9.52
CA GLN A 35 -25.36 20.09 10.04
C GLN A 35 -26.03 19.75 11.38
N GLU A 36 -26.49 18.51 11.52
CA GLU A 36 -27.07 18.05 12.78
C GLU A 36 -26.05 17.93 13.91
N ILE A 37 -24.90 17.29 13.65
CA ILE A 37 -23.87 17.11 14.68
C ILE A 37 -23.29 18.45 15.11
N LYS A 38 -23.23 19.45 14.23
CA LYS A 38 -22.86 20.83 14.58
C LYS A 38 -23.78 21.38 15.67
N THR A 39 -25.09 21.24 15.50
CA THR A 39 -26.08 21.69 16.50
C THR A 39 -25.96 20.89 17.81
N HIS A 40 -25.80 19.57 17.74
CA HIS A 40 -25.64 18.73 18.93
C HIS A 40 -24.34 19.01 19.68
N ILE A 41 -23.22 19.25 18.98
CA ILE A 41 -21.97 19.68 19.61
C ILE A 41 -22.19 21.01 20.31
N SER A 42 -22.79 22.02 19.66
CA SER A 42 -23.06 23.32 20.26
C SER A 42 -23.94 23.26 21.52
N ASN A 43 -24.87 22.31 21.61
CA ASN A 43 -25.78 22.15 22.75
C ASN A 43 -25.29 21.16 23.83
N SER A 44 -24.20 20.43 23.60
CA SER A 44 -23.63 19.46 24.55
C SER A 44 -22.75 20.09 25.63
N ASP A 45 -22.45 19.40 26.72
CA ASP A 45 -21.44 19.85 27.68
C ASP A 45 -20.07 19.22 27.38
N PHE A 46 -20.07 17.98 26.90
CA PHE A 46 -18.88 17.17 26.65
C PHE A 46 -18.99 16.42 25.32
N VAL A 47 -17.85 15.99 24.78
CA VAL A 47 -17.78 15.14 23.57
C VAL A 47 -16.99 13.87 23.85
N ALA A 48 -17.66 12.72 23.85
CA ALA A 48 -16.99 11.42 23.93
C ALA A 48 -16.60 10.90 22.54
N ILE A 49 -15.36 10.40 22.40
CA ILE A 49 -14.84 9.87 21.14
C ILE A 49 -14.30 8.45 21.28
N SER A 50 -14.40 7.67 20.21
CA SER A 50 -13.82 6.32 20.12
C SER A 50 -13.47 5.98 18.67
N MET A 51 -12.47 5.13 18.47
CA MET A 51 -11.89 4.85 17.16
C MET A 51 -11.79 3.36 16.83
N GLY A 52 -12.16 2.98 15.61
CA GLY A 52 -11.85 1.68 15.02
C GLY A 52 -10.67 1.78 14.06
N LYS A 53 -9.56 1.11 14.42
CA LYS A 53 -8.24 1.23 13.79
C LYS A 53 -7.87 -0.07 13.08
N THR A 54 -7.01 -0.02 12.07
CA THR A 54 -6.50 -1.21 11.37
C THR A 54 -5.50 -2.02 12.20
N GLY A 55 -4.97 -1.45 13.28
CA GLY A 55 -4.08 -2.14 14.23
C GLY A 55 -3.87 -1.34 15.51
N SER A 56 -3.11 -1.92 16.43
CA SER A 56 -2.81 -1.37 17.75
C SER A 56 -1.34 -1.65 18.10
N PRO A 57 -0.72 -0.94 19.08
CA PRO A 57 0.64 -1.23 19.54
C PRO A 57 0.85 -2.62 20.19
N SER A 58 -0.05 -3.58 19.99
CA SER A 58 -0.27 -4.73 20.89
C SER A 58 0.67 -5.92 20.70
N ALA A 59 1.45 -6.00 19.63
CA ALA A 59 2.40 -7.09 19.41
C ALA A 59 3.61 -6.64 18.57
N PRO A 60 4.84 -7.05 18.91
CA PRO A 60 5.31 -7.71 20.16
C PRO A 60 5.03 -6.89 21.44
N SER A 61 5.02 -7.56 22.61
CA SER A 61 4.51 -7.01 23.89
C SER A 61 5.25 -5.78 24.41
N TRP A 62 6.50 -5.56 23.97
CA TRP A 62 7.33 -4.43 24.40
C TRP A 62 7.02 -3.13 23.64
N LEU A 63 6.40 -3.22 22.46
CA LEU A 63 6.06 -2.08 21.60
C LEU A 63 4.80 -1.32 22.03
N ARG A 64 4.03 -1.84 23.00
CA ARG A 64 2.96 -1.07 23.65
C ARG A 64 3.55 -0.13 24.70
N PRO A 65 2.89 0.99 25.00
CA PRO A 65 3.19 1.77 26.20
C PRO A 65 3.06 0.90 27.45
N LEU A 66 4.12 0.84 28.25
CA LEU A 66 4.25 0.04 29.47
C LEU A 66 4.38 0.96 30.68
N PRO A 67 4.07 0.48 31.90
CA PRO A 67 4.17 1.30 33.11
C PRO A 67 5.57 1.88 33.36
N PHE A 68 6.60 1.17 32.89
CA PHE A 68 8.00 1.57 33.03
C PHE A 68 8.48 2.51 31.89
N ASP A 69 7.60 2.96 31.01
CA ASP A 69 7.97 3.93 29.98
C ASP A 69 7.93 5.35 30.54
N THR A 70 8.93 6.17 30.20
CA THR A 70 8.78 7.62 30.32
C THR A 70 7.69 8.13 29.36
N ALA A 71 7.19 9.34 29.60
CA ALA A 71 6.21 9.96 28.71
C ALA A 71 6.71 10.02 27.25
N GLN A 72 7.99 10.39 27.05
CA GLN A 72 8.62 10.45 25.73
C GLN A 72 8.76 9.07 25.06
N THR A 73 9.11 8.03 25.82
CA THR A 73 9.20 6.65 25.31
C THR A 73 7.82 6.12 24.93
N ALA A 74 6.81 6.34 25.77
CA ALA A 74 5.43 5.97 25.49
C ALA A 74 4.88 6.70 24.25
N TYR A 75 5.20 7.99 24.10
CA TYR A 75 4.87 8.78 22.93
C TYR A 75 5.52 8.22 21.66
N SER A 76 6.82 7.88 21.71
CA SER A 76 7.55 7.32 20.56
C SER A 76 6.92 6.02 20.05
N LYS A 77 6.47 5.15 20.97
CA LYS A 77 5.72 3.92 20.64
C LYS A 77 4.34 4.22 20.03
N ALA A 78 3.60 5.16 20.60
CA ALA A 78 2.30 5.58 20.07
C ALA A 78 2.43 6.25 18.69
N ARG A 79 3.47 7.08 18.48
CA ARG A 79 3.81 7.71 17.21
C ARG A 79 4.06 6.68 16.11
N ARG A 80 4.86 5.64 16.40
CA ARG A 80 5.08 4.51 15.48
C ARG A 80 3.76 3.85 15.08
N ALA A 81 2.88 3.60 16.04
CA ALA A 81 1.59 2.97 15.74
C ALA A 81 0.68 3.86 14.87
N ALA A 82 0.60 5.15 15.18
CA ALA A 82 -0.19 6.12 14.41
C ALA A 82 0.28 6.29 12.95
N GLN A 83 1.58 6.15 12.71
CA GLN A 83 2.17 6.18 11.36
C GLN A 83 1.86 4.91 10.55
N ARG A 84 1.80 3.74 11.20
CA ARG A 84 1.61 2.43 10.53
C ARG A 84 0.15 2.08 10.24
N PHE A 85 -0.75 2.43 11.16
CA PHE A 85 -2.15 2.03 11.10
C PHE A 85 -3.06 3.18 10.63
N GLN A 86 -4.23 2.82 10.11
CA GLN A 86 -5.23 3.78 9.64
C GLN A 86 -6.52 3.69 10.44
N LEU A 87 -7.30 4.76 10.32
CA LEU A 87 -8.61 4.86 10.90
C LEU A 87 -9.67 4.45 9.88
N LEU A 88 -10.46 3.44 10.21
CA LEU A 88 -11.59 2.98 9.38
C LEU A 88 -12.93 3.45 9.93
N HIS A 89 -12.93 3.93 11.18
CA HIS A 89 -14.15 4.15 11.93
C HIS A 89 -13.92 5.15 13.05
N PHE A 90 -14.79 6.16 13.16
CA PHE A 90 -14.76 7.18 14.21
C PHE A 90 -16.16 7.33 14.81
N ALA A 91 -16.30 7.07 16.11
CA ALA A 91 -17.52 7.31 16.85
C ALA A 91 -17.42 8.62 17.65
N VAL A 92 -18.43 9.46 17.56
CA VAL A 92 -18.54 10.74 18.26
C VAL A 92 -19.88 10.76 19.01
N CYS A 93 -19.87 11.15 20.28
CA CYS A 93 -21.08 11.27 21.07
C CYS A 93 -21.02 12.58 21.87
N PRO A 94 -21.60 13.67 21.35
CA PRO A 94 -21.88 14.86 22.14
C PRO A 94 -22.94 14.51 23.19
N PHE A 95 -22.74 14.94 24.43
CA PHE A 95 -23.67 14.69 25.52
C PHE A 95 -23.71 15.83 26.52
N SER A 96 -24.85 16.00 27.18
CA SER A 96 -25.05 16.96 28.26
C SER A 96 -25.55 16.28 29.53
N VAL A 97 -25.28 16.92 30.66
CA VAL A 97 -25.62 16.42 32.00
C VAL A 97 -26.58 17.39 32.67
N SER A 98 -27.78 16.90 33.00
CA SER A 98 -28.76 17.68 33.77
C SER A 98 -28.54 17.53 35.28
N ARG A 99 -29.05 18.49 36.07
CA ARG A 99 -28.96 18.53 37.55
C ARG A 99 -29.57 17.31 38.27
N SER A 100 -30.29 16.43 37.58
CA SER A 100 -30.95 15.24 38.11
C SER A 100 -30.28 13.92 37.71
N ASP A 101 -28.95 13.89 37.47
CA ASP A 101 -28.18 12.72 36.99
C ASP A 101 -28.71 12.10 35.68
N LYS A 102 -29.35 12.94 34.86
CA LYS A 102 -29.91 12.58 33.58
C LYS A 102 -28.94 12.95 32.46
N LEU A 103 -28.53 11.95 31.69
CA LEU A 103 -27.54 12.02 30.62
C LEU A 103 -28.24 12.05 29.27
N LEU A 104 -28.12 13.16 28.54
CA LEU A 104 -28.64 13.29 27.18
C LEU A 104 -27.51 13.06 26.19
N ALA A 105 -27.60 12.02 25.35
CA ALA A 105 -26.51 11.62 24.46
C ALA A 105 -26.93 11.52 22.99
N HIS A 106 -26.09 12.02 22.08
CA HIS A 106 -26.31 12.01 20.63
C HIS A 106 -25.22 11.20 19.91
N PRO A 107 -25.33 9.87 19.78
CA PRO A 107 -24.25 9.04 19.25
C PRO A 107 -24.22 8.98 17.71
N TYR A 108 -23.06 9.27 17.12
CA TYR A 108 -22.76 9.21 15.69
C TYR A 108 -21.63 8.23 15.39
N ASN A 109 -21.75 7.55 14.25
CA ASN A 109 -20.83 6.50 13.81
C ASN A 109 -20.35 6.76 12.38
N PHE A 110 -19.17 7.36 12.23
CA PHE A 110 -18.61 7.69 10.93
C PHE A 110 -17.77 6.54 10.39
N MET A 111 -18.14 6.04 9.22
CA MET A 111 -17.32 5.09 8.46
C MET A 111 -16.31 5.88 7.63
N LEU A 112 -15.03 5.57 7.77
CA LEU A 112 -13.93 6.31 7.16
C LEU A 112 -13.11 5.41 6.25
N PHE A 113 -12.59 5.98 5.16
CA PHE A 113 -11.64 5.27 4.32
C PHE A 113 -10.69 6.25 3.64
N PRO A 114 -9.36 6.09 3.78
CA PRO A 114 -8.40 7.01 3.19
C PRO A 114 -8.35 6.81 1.66
N ARG A 115 -8.92 7.76 0.90
CA ARG A 115 -8.89 7.78 -0.57
C ARG A 115 -8.22 9.05 -1.09
N ASP A 116 -7.54 8.93 -2.23
CA ASP A 116 -7.11 10.08 -3.02
C ASP A 116 -8.25 10.54 -3.93
N GLU A 117 -9.22 11.25 -3.34
CA GLU A 117 -10.39 11.77 -4.08
C GLU A 117 -9.99 12.71 -5.22
N MET A 118 -8.80 13.33 -5.16
CA MET A 118 -8.34 14.29 -6.14
C MET A 118 -7.41 13.70 -7.22
N LYS A 119 -7.03 12.42 -7.12
CA LYS A 119 -6.08 11.74 -8.04
C LYS A 119 -4.78 12.55 -8.24
N MET A 120 -4.36 13.30 -7.22
CA MET A 120 -3.27 14.28 -7.28
C MET A 120 -1.88 13.68 -7.02
N GLY A 121 -1.77 12.35 -6.97
CA GLY A 121 -0.55 11.71 -6.50
C GLY A 121 -0.24 12.08 -5.04
N MET A 122 -1.29 12.33 -4.25
CA MET A 122 -1.18 12.36 -2.79
C MET A 122 -0.73 10.97 -2.32
N PRO A 123 -0.02 10.84 -1.17
CA PRO A 123 0.69 9.62 -0.85
C PRO A 123 -0.22 8.41 -1.02
N THR A 124 0.20 7.47 -1.88
CA THR A 124 -0.45 6.16 -2.00
C THR A 124 -0.62 5.63 -0.59
N TYR A 125 -1.87 5.54 -0.11
CA TYR A 125 -2.16 5.14 1.26
C TYR A 125 -1.84 3.65 1.43
N SER A 126 -0.55 3.32 1.57
CA SER A 126 -0.10 2.03 2.05
C SER A 126 -0.17 2.05 3.56
N PHE A 127 -0.91 1.10 4.13
CA PHE A 127 -1.05 0.98 5.57
C PHE A 127 -1.04 -0.47 6.01
N SER A 128 -0.60 -0.68 7.25
CA SER A 128 -0.59 -2.00 7.86
C SER A 128 -1.97 -2.35 8.42
N CYS A 129 -2.29 -3.64 8.40
CA CYS A 129 -3.47 -4.21 9.02
C CYS A 129 -3.07 -5.35 9.94
N GLN A 130 -3.53 -5.31 11.19
CA GLN A 130 -3.34 -6.39 12.15
C GLN A 130 -4.53 -7.35 12.06
N THR A 131 -4.27 -8.60 11.64
CA THR A 131 -5.30 -9.61 11.38
C THR A 131 -6.21 -9.85 12.58
N SER A 132 -5.66 -9.89 13.80
CA SER A 132 -6.45 -10.12 15.02
C SER A 132 -7.46 -9.00 15.29
N LEU A 133 -7.10 -7.75 14.99
CA LEU A 133 -7.98 -6.60 15.20
C LEU A 133 -9.06 -6.53 14.11
N LEU A 134 -8.70 -6.78 12.85
CA LEU A 134 -9.67 -6.90 11.76
C LEU A 134 -10.67 -8.03 12.01
N ALA A 135 -10.19 -9.20 12.47
CA ALA A 135 -11.05 -10.32 12.83
C ALA A 135 -11.95 -9.99 14.05
N SER A 136 -11.48 -9.18 15.00
CA SER A 136 -12.31 -8.68 16.09
C SER A 136 -13.40 -7.73 15.61
N MET A 137 -13.06 -6.84 14.67
CA MET A 137 -14.03 -5.94 14.05
C MET A 137 -15.08 -6.71 13.23
N ALA A 138 -14.66 -7.70 12.44
CA ALA A 138 -15.57 -8.57 11.69
C ALA A 138 -16.55 -9.31 12.62
N ARG A 139 -16.05 -9.90 13.73
CA ARG A 139 -16.89 -10.60 14.74
C ARG A 139 -17.89 -9.69 15.44
N GLN A 140 -17.60 -8.40 15.54
CA GLN A 140 -18.50 -7.39 16.11
C GLN A 140 -19.46 -6.79 15.07
N GLY A 141 -19.45 -7.29 13.83
CA GLY A 141 -20.35 -6.88 12.76
C GLY A 141 -19.89 -5.65 11.98
N PHE A 142 -18.58 -5.35 11.94
CA PHE A 142 -18.05 -4.26 11.13
C PHE A 142 -18.21 -4.57 9.64
N ASP A 143 -18.77 -3.64 8.89
CA ASP A 143 -19.00 -3.79 7.46
C ASP A 143 -17.82 -3.21 6.67
N PHE A 144 -16.85 -4.06 6.33
CA PHE A 144 -15.69 -3.66 5.55
C PHE A 144 -16.05 -3.22 4.13
N ASN A 145 -17.10 -3.78 3.53
CA ASN A 145 -17.53 -3.38 2.19
C ASN A 145 -18.07 -1.95 2.22
N ALA A 146 -18.97 -1.65 3.15
CA ALA A 146 -19.48 -0.28 3.32
C ALA A 146 -18.37 0.71 3.70
N CYS A 147 -17.38 0.28 4.50
CA CYS A 147 -16.19 1.09 4.79
C CYS A 147 -15.40 1.42 3.51
N VAL A 148 -15.04 0.43 2.69
CA VAL A 148 -14.21 0.65 1.50
C VAL A 148 -14.95 1.46 0.43
N TYR A 149 -16.19 1.08 0.11
CA TYR A 149 -16.96 1.71 -0.97
C TYR A 149 -17.61 3.04 -0.57
N ASN A 150 -18.11 3.14 0.67
CA ASN A 150 -18.92 4.28 1.14
C ASN A 150 -18.28 5.04 2.32
N GLY A 151 -17.05 4.70 2.72
CA GLY A 151 -16.35 5.41 3.78
C GLY A 151 -15.99 6.84 3.38
N ILE A 152 -16.08 7.76 4.33
CA ILE A 152 -15.77 9.18 4.14
C ILE A 152 -14.25 9.35 4.08
N SER A 153 -13.77 10.07 3.07
CA SER A 153 -12.36 10.44 2.95
C SER A 153 -11.96 11.50 3.96
N TYR A 154 -10.67 11.72 4.15
CA TYR A 154 -10.17 12.78 5.03
C TYR A 154 -8.77 13.20 4.63
N LEU A 155 -8.45 14.48 4.84
CA LEU A 155 -7.10 15.03 4.75
C LEU A 155 -6.77 15.81 6.01
N SER A 156 -5.52 15.74 6.46
CA SER A 156 -5.00 16.64 7.51
C SER A 156 -4.93 18.09 7.04
N ARG A 157 -4.85 19.05 7.97
CA ARG A 157 -4.66 20.49 7.64
C ARG A 157 -3.37 20.71 6.83
N ALA A 158 -2.32 19.98 7.15
CA ALA A 158 -1.06 20.00 6.40
C ALA A 158 -1.21 19.47 4.96
N GLN A 159 -1.92 18.34 4.79
CA GLN A 159 -2.16 17.76 3.45
C GLN A 159 -3.08 18.62 2.60
N GLU A 160 -4.11 19.21 3.19
CA GLU A 160 -4.95 20.18 2.47
C GLU A 160 -4.15 21.41 2.06
N SER A 161 -3.32 21.96 2.95
CA SER A 161 -2.46 23.10 2.61
C SER A 161 -1.53 22.77 1.43
N ALA A 162 -0.95 21.56 1.42
CA ALA A 162 -0.16 21.08 0.30
C ALA A 162 -0.99 20.85 -0.98
N ALA A 163 -2.23 20.36 -0.85
CA ALA A 163 -3.13 20.16 -1.99
C ALA A 163 -3.60 21.47 -2.62
N ARG A 164 -3.86 22.51 -1.82
CA ARG A 164 -4.20 23.87 -2.29
C ARG A 164 -3.10 24.45 -3.17
N ILE A 165 -1.84 24.29 -2.77
CA ILE A 165 -0.69 24.73 -3.58
C ILE A 165 -0.66 24.00 -4.94
N ARG A 166 -0.99 22.70 -4.97
CA ARG A 166 -0.98 21.89 -6.20
C ARG A 166 -2.17 22.16 -7.14
N LEU A 167 -3.32 22.55 -6.60
CA LEU A 167 -4.53 22.84 -7.38
C LEU A 167 -4.44 24.14 -8.19
N GLY A 168 -3.43 24.98 -7.95
CA GLY A 168 -3.27 26.28 -8.65
C GLY A 168 -4.33 27.31 -8.25
N THR A 169 -5.16 26.95 -7.29
CA THR A 169 -6.19 27.75 -6.63
C THR A 169 -5.69 28.10 -5.23
N ALA A 170 -4.45 28.54 -5.12
CA ALA A 170 -4.07 29.36 -3.99
C ALA A 170 -3.93 30.76 -4.58
N LEU A 171 -4.97 31.59 -4.47
CA LEU A 171 -4.75 33.01 -4.31
C LEU A 171 -3.72 33.07 -3.18
N PRO A 172 -2.47 33.49 -3.43
CA PRO A 172 -1.58 33.72 -2.33
C PRO A 172 -2.34 34.71 -1.48
N SER A 173 -2.71 34.31 -0.26
CA SER A 173 -2.95 35.29 0.77
C SER A 173 -1.74 36.21 0.65
N LEU A 174 -2.00 37.46 0.28
CA LEU A 174 -1.07 38.43 -0.30
C LEU A 174 -0.02 38.89 0.71
N ARG A 175 0.48 37.98 1.57
CA ARG A 175 1.74 38.11 2.27
C ARG A 175 2.84 37.85 1.25
N VAL A 176 3.02 38.81 0.37
CA VAL A 176 4.35 39.12 -0.15
C VAL A 176 5.22 39.33 1.08
N MET A 177 5.87 38.27 1.58
CA MET A 177 7.01 38.48 2.46
C MET A 177 8.05 39.12 1.57
N LYS A 178 8.18 40.46 1.67
CA LYS A 178 9.25 41.19 1.01
C LYS A 178 10.54 40.42 1.26
N SER A 179 11.16 39.96 0.17
CA SER A 179 12.45 39.29 0.24
C SER A 179 13.41 40.16 1.06
N SER A 180 13.94 39.61 2.15
CA SER A 180 15.03 40.25 2.91
C SER A 180 16.37 40.20 2.16
N SER A 181 16.44 39.49 1.02
CA SER A 181 17.63 39.40 0.20
C SER A 181 17.72 40.57 -0.79
N PRO A 182 18.89 41.21 -0.96
CA PRO A 182 19.08 42.30 -1.92
C PRO A 182 18.87 41.82 -3.36
N SER A 183 18.34 42.71 -4.21
CA SER A 183 18.14 42.44 -5.63
C SER A 183 19.48 42.36 -6.36
N THR A 184 19.62 41.36 -7.23
CA THR A 184 20.80 41.21 -8.09
C THR A 184 20.61 41.94 -9.41
N VAL A 185 21.69 42.22 -10.14
CA VAL A 185 21.62 42.80 -11.49
C VAL A 185 20.79 41.93 -12.44
N ALA A 186 20.86 40.60 -12.30
CA ALA A 186 20.07 39.66 -13.08
C ALA A 186 18.56 39.77 -12.78
N ASP A 187 18.20 39.97 -11.50
CA ASP A 187 16.81 40.20 -11.10
C ASP A 187 16.25 41.48 -11.74
N THR A 188 17.02 42.58 -11.70
CA THR A 188 16.60 43.85 -12.33
C THR A 188 16.40 43.71 -13.84
N VAL A 189 17.32 43.07 -14.56
CA VAL A 189 17.19 42.87 -16.02
C VAL A 189 15.99 42.00 -16.36
N PHE A 190 15.75 40.95 -15.57
CA PHE A 190 14.58 40.09 -15.73
C PHE A 190 13.27 40.87 -15.51
N VAL A 191 13.18 41.61 -14.40
CA VAL A 191 12.00 42.42 -14.06
C VAL A 191 11.71 43.47 -15.13
N GLU A 192 12.69 44.24 -15.59
CA GLU A 192 12.49 45.25 -16.64
C GLU A 192 12.02 44.65 -17.96
N ARG A 193 12.56 43.47 -18.33
CA ARG A 193 12.14 42.74 -19.53
C ARG A 193 10.68 42.32 -19.45
N ILE A 194 10.26 41.73 -18.33
CA ILE A 194 8.87 41.29 -18.15
C ILE A 194 7.94 42.51 -18.04
N ARG A 195 8.32 43.55 -17.31
CA ARG A 195 7.55 44.80 -17.21
C ARG A 195 7.30 45.42 -18.58
N SER A 196 8.32 45.47 -19.45
CA SER A 196 8.18 45.98 -20.81
C SER A 196 7.20 45.15 -21.65
N LYS A 197 7.26 43.81 -21.52
CA LYS A 197 6.31 42.91 -22.19
C LYS A 197 4.86 43.11 -21.70
N VAL A 198 4.67 43.20 -20.38
CA VAL A 198 3.34 43.41 -19.77
C VAL A 198 2.77 44.77 -20.17
N LYS A 199 3.60 45.82 -20.19
CA LYS A 199 3.21 47.15 -20.65
C LYS A 199 2.67 47.13 -22.08
N TYR A 200 3.44 46.56 -23.01
CA TYR A 200 3.06 46.48 -24.41
C TYR A 200 1.79 45.65 -24.63
N TRP A 201 1.66 44.51 -23.94
CA TRP A 201 0.47 43.67 -23.99
C TRP A 201 -0.78 44.43 -23.50
N ARG A 202 -0.70 45.09 -22.34
CA ARG A 202 -1.80 45.87 -21.77
C ARG A 202 -2.24 47.02 -22.68
N GLU A 203 -1.31 47.74 -23.28
CA GLU A 203 -1.61 48.83 -24.23
C GLU A 203 -2.32 48.29 -25.49
N SER A 204 -1.86 47.14 -26.00
CA SER A 204 -2.48 46.47 -27.15
C SER A 204 -3.91 45.98 -26.87
N CYS A 205 -4.22 45.59 -25.63
CA CYS A 205 -5.58 45.20 -25.22
C CYS A 205 -6.53 46.40 -25.08
N LYS A 206 -6.00 47.61 -24.84
CA LYS A 206 -6.81 48.84 -24.71
C LYS A 206 -7.00 49.58 -26.04
N SER A 207 -6.11 49.38 -27.01
CA SER A 207 -6.17 50.03 -28.34
C SER A 207 -7.17 49.40 -29.31
N SER A 208 -7.91 48.36 -28.94
CA SER A 208 -8.88 47.69 -29.82
C SER A 208 -10.18 48.48 -30.07
N ASP A 209 -10.41 49.58 -29.34
CA ASP A 209 -11.69 50.30 -29.32
C ASP A 209 -11.77 51.55 -30.23
N THR A 210 -10.77 51.87 -31.05
CA THR A 210 -10.83 53.07 -31.92
C THR A 210 -10.51 52.77 -33.40
N ASN A 211 -11.51 52.99 -34.26
CA ASN A 211 -11.53 53.13 -35.74
C ASN A 211 -10.49 52.35 -36.56
N LYS A 212 -10.90 51.25 -37.21
CA LYS A 212 -9.99 50.39 -37.99
C LYS A 212 -10.02 50.63 -39.50
N SER A 213 -8.82 50.75 -40.08
CA SER A 213 -8.54 50.50 -41.50
C SER A 213 -8.18 49.02 -41.74
N ARG A 214 -8.37 48.50 -42.96
CA ARG A 214 -8.16 47.08 -43.33
C ARG A 214 -6.74 46.56 -43.07
N ASP A 215 -5.72 47.43 -43.12
CA ASP A 215 -4.33 47.03 -42.88
C ASP A 215 -4.04 46.82 -41.37
N GLU A 216 -4.78 47.50 -40.49
CA GLU A 216 -4.67 47.30 -39.03
C GLU A 216 -5.33 45.99 -38.58
N GLU A 217 -6.29 45.43 -39.31
CA GLU A 217 -6.90 44.14 -38.98
C GLU A 217 -5.93 42.97 -39.22
N LEU A 218 -5.11 43.07 -40.27
CA LEU A 218 -4.06 42.08 -40.60
C LEU A 218 -2.91 42.16 -39.60
N VAL A 219 -2.46 43.37 -39.25
CA VAL A 219 -1.43 43.60 -38.22
C VAL A 219 -1.94 43.19 -36.84
N ASN A 220 -3.19 43.47 -36.49
CA ASN A 220 -3.79 42.98 -35.24
C ASN A 220 -3.95 41.46 -35.23
N SER A 221 -4.32 40.83 -36.35
CA SER A 221 -4.40 39.36 -36.44
C SER A 221 -3.03 38.72 -36.25
N LEU A 222 -1.97 39.29 -36.85
CA LEU A 222 -0.59 38.84 -36.64
C LEU A 222 -0.09 39.09 -35.21
N ARG A 223 -0.40 40.25 -34.61
CA ARG A 223 -0.08 40.53 -33.20
C ARG A 223 -0.83 39.60 -32.24
N ASN A 224 -2.09 39.27 -32.53
CA ASN A 224 -2.92 38.34 -31.77
C ASN A 224 -2.38 36.90 -31.84
N ILE A 225 -1.77 36.52 -32.97
CA ILE A 225 -1.11 35.22 -33.15
C ILE A 225 0.23 35.17 -32.38
N VAL A 226 0.98 36.28 -32.33
CA VAL A 226 2.31 36.34 -31.69
C VAL A 226 2.23 36.50 -30.16
N LEU A 227 1.21 37.19 -29.63
CA LEU A 227 1.07 37.47 -28.19
C LEU A 227 0.17 36.48 -27.44
N GLY A 228 -0.58 35.62 -28.15
CA GLY A 228 -1.50 34.65 -27.57
C GLY A 228 -2.77 35.31 -27.01
N ASN A 229 -3.90 35.11 -27.68
CA ASN A 229 -5.19 35.62 -27.20
C ASN A 229 -5.78 34.65 -26.16
N GLU A 230 -5.08 34.46 -25.05
CA GLU A 230 -5.56 33.63 -23.94
C GLU A 230 -6.61 34.42 -23.16
N GLN A 231 -7.79 33.82 -22.96
CA GLN A 231 -8.82 34.38 -22.08
C GLN A 231 -8.97 33.51 -20.83
N PHE A 232 -9.02 34.15 -19.68
CA PHE A 232 -9.33 33.52 -18.41
C PHE A 232 -10.66 34.07 -17.89
N ARG A 233 -11.70 33.23 -17.85
CA ARG A 233 -13.05 33.62 -17.39
C ARG A 233 -13.52 34.93 -18.07
N SER A 234 -13.50 34.92 -19.40
CA SER A 234 -13.84 36.06 -20.29
C SER A 234 -12.97 37.31 -20.16
N ARG A 235 -11.84 37.27 -19.44
CA ARG A 235 -10.89 38.39 -19.32
C ARG A 235 -9.60 38.10 -20.10
N PRO A 236 -8.99 39.10 -20.77
CA PRO A 236 -7.70 38.93 -21.43
C PRO A 236 -6.62 38.51 -20.42
N CYS A 237 -5.78 37.55 -20.78
CA CYS A 237 -4.64 37.16 -19.98
C CYS A 237 -3.40 36.85 -20.83
N MET A 238 -2.22 36.95 -20.21
CA MET A 238 -0.95 36.50 -20.78
C MET A 238 -0.24 35.57 -19.80
N THR A 239 0.47 34.57 -20.31
CA THR A 239 1.22 33.62 -19.49
C THR A 239 2.73 33.89 -19.62
N VAL A 240 3.43 33.95 -18.49
CA VAL A 240 4.89 34.15 -18.42
C VAL A 240 5.53 32.92 -17.81
N ASP A 241 6.32 32.18 -18.61
CA ASP A 241 7.08 31.03 -18.11
C ASP A 241 8.15 31.45 -17.11
N VAL A 242 8.34 30.65 -16.06
CA VAL A 242 9.29 30.88 -14.98
C VAL A 242 10.12 29.62 -14.72
N CYS A 243 11.38 29.82 -14.38
CA CYS A 243 12.33 28.71 -14.13
C CYS A 243 12.73 28.59 -12.66
N SER A 244 12.28 29.51 -11.79
CA SER A 244 12.62 29.51 -10.35
C SER A 244 11.56 30.19 -9.49
N GLU A 245 11.48 29.81 -8.21
CA GLU A 245 10.60 30.46 -7.21
C GLU A 245 10.94 31.95 -7.03
N ARG A 246 12.21 32.35 -7.18
CA ARG A 246 12.62 33.77 -7.12
C ARG A 246 12.03 34.58 -8.28
N GLN A 247 12.00 34.02 -9.49
CA GLN A 247 11.36 34.68 -10.64
C GLN A 247 9.84 34.83 -10.47
N VAL A 248 9.18 33.84 -9.88
CA VAL A 248 7.75 33.93 -9.52
C VAL A 248 7.53 35.12 -8.59
N GLN A 249 8.31 35.21 -7.52
CA GLN A 249 8.19 36.27 -6.51
C GLN A 249 8.41 37.65 -7.13
N LEU A 250 9.44 37.80 -7.98
CA LEU A 250 9.74 39.06 -8.66
C LEU A 250 8.63 39.51 -9.61
N ILE A 251 7.97 38.57 -10.30
CA ILE A 251 6.82 38.89 -11.17
C ILE A 251 5.62 39.29 -10.32
N LEU A 252 5.33 38.58 -9.22
CA LEU A 252 4.23 38.92 -8.32
C LEU A 252 4.40 40.33 -7.76
N GLU A 253 5.57 40.65 -7.22
CA GLU A 253 5.91 41.98 -6.70
C GLU A 253 5.81 43.05 -7.79
N MET A 254 6.41 42.80 -8.97
CA MET A 254 6.38 43.75 -10.08
C MET A 254 4.96 44.04 -10.56
N VAL A 255 4.12 43.03 -10.76
CA VAL A 255 2.76 43.22 -11.28
C VAL A 255 1.88 43.95 -10.26
N LEU A 256 2.02 43.62 -8.97
CA LEU A 256 1.28 44.28 -7.89
C LEU A 256 1.68 45.75 -7.73
N ASP A 257 2.97 46.08 -7.89
CA ASP A 257 3.46 47.48 -7.83
C ASP A 257 3.16 48.27 -9.12
N TYR A 258 3.03 47.58 -10.26
CA TYR A 258 2.92 48.21 -11.58
C TYR A 258 1.51 48.72 -11.90
N SER A 259 0.45 47.98 -11.55
CA SER A 259 -0.92 48.38 -11.88
C SER A 259 -2.01 47.74 -11.03
N ASP A 260 -2.98 48.55 -10.61
CA ASP A 260 -4.15 48.11 -9.86
C ASP A 260 -5.11 47.22 -10.68
N ASP A 261 -5.09 47.29 -12.02
CA ASP A 261 -6.00 46.53 -12.91
C ASP A 261 -5.47 45.17 -13.37
N LEU A 262 -4.29 44.74 -12.88
CA LEU A 262 -3.70 43.44 -13.19
C LEU A 262 -3.79 42.49 -11.99
N LEU A 263 -4.04 41.22 -12.27
CA LEU A 263 -4.05 40.13 -11.29
C LEU A 263 -3.10 39.01 -11.73
N PRO A 264 -1.97 38.79 -11.03
CA PRO A 264 -1.09 37.68 -11.32
C PRO A 264 -1.55 36.39 -10.61
N LEU A 265 -1.60 35.29 -11.35
CA LEU A 265 -2.05 33.96 -10.92
C LEU A 265 -0.95 32.93 -11.24
N PRO A 266 -0.32 32.31 -10.23
CA PRO A 266 0.70 31.28 -10.47
C PRO A 266 0.07 29.99 -11.02
N ILE A 267 0.74 29.37 -11.99
CA ILE A 267 0.35 28.08 -12.58
C ILE A 267 1.30 26.98 -12.06
N PRO A 268 0.85 26.10 -11.16
CA PRO A 268 1.65 24.97 -10.70
C PRO A 268 1.71 23.84 -11.74
N THR A 269 2.82 23.10 -11.72
CA THR A 269 2.94 21.78 -12.36
C THR A 269 2.31 20.71 -11.49
N LYS A 270 2.10 19.50 -12.04
CA LYS A 270 1.68 18.31 -11.25
C LYS A 270 2.62 17.99 -10.07
N SER A 271 3.85 18.50 -10.07
CA SER A 271 4.82 18.35 -8.97
C SER A 271 4.66 19.38 -7.85
N GLY A 272 3.80 20.39 -8.01
CA GLY A 272 3.60 21.50 -7.08
C GLY A 272 4.57 22.68 -7.26
N THR A 273 5.54 22.58 -8.18
CA THR A 273 6.41 23.70 -8.57
C THR A 273 5.71 24.60 -9.57
N ILE A 274 5.82 25.92 -9.41
CA ILE A 274 5.24 26.89 -10.33
C ILE A 274 6.13 26.99 -11.58
N HIS A 275 5.54 26.75 -12.76
CA HIS A 275 6.27 26.81 -14.04
C HIS A 275 5.89 28.02 -14.88
N ALA A 276 4.77 28.67 -14.59
CA ALA A 276 4.37 29.91 -15.26
C ALA A 276 3.55 30.80 -14.32
N VAL A 277 3.47 32.10 -14.63
CA VAL A 277 2.58 33.08 -13.97
C VAL A 277 1.66 33.66 -15.03
N ARG A 278 0.34 33.50 -14.85
CA ARG A 278 -0.69 34.09 -15.69
C ARG A 278 -1.06 35.48 -15.17
N ILE A 279 -0.97 36.50 -16.01
CA ILE A 279 -1.35 37.86 -15.69
C ILE A 279 -2.70 38.13 -16.35
N VAL A 280 -3.73 38.41 -15.55
CA VAL A 280 -5.10 38.69 -16.01
C VAL A 280 -5.35 40.19 -15.94
N LEU A 281 -5.92 40.75 -17.01
CA LEU A 281 -6.34 42.15 -17.06
C LEU A 281 -7.81 42.27 -16.67
N ALA A 282 -8.10 43.05 -15.63
CA ALA A 282 -9.46 43.42 -15.24
C ALA A 282 -9.89 44.72 -15.93
N ASN A 283 -11.19 44.87 -16.17
CA ASN A 283 -11.74 46.06 -16.83
C ASN A 283 -11.82 47.27 -15.89
N SER A 284 -11.93 47.04 -14.58
CA SER A 284 -11.92 48.05 -13.53
C SER A 284 -11.39 47.47 -12.22
N LYS A 285 -11.21 48.32 -11.20
CA LYS A 285 -10.82 47.87 -9.85
C LYS A 285 -11.89 46.99 -9.22
N GLU A 286 -13.16 47.34 -9.42
CA GLU A 286 -14.31 46.57 -8.95
C GLU A 286 -14.39 45.19 -9.62
N ASP A 287 -14.03 45.10 -10.91
CA ASP A 287 -13.97 43.83 -11.66
C ASP A 287 -12.83 42.92 -11.15
N LYS A 288 -11.69 43.49 -10.78
CA LYS A 288 -10.59 42.74 -10.12
C LYS A 288 -11.03 42.21 -8.76
N ASP A 289 -11.65 43.05 -7.92
CA ASP A 289 -12.15 42.65 -6.60
C ASP A 289 -13.24 41.57 -6.70
N LEU A 290 -14.04 41.59 -7.78
CA LEU A 290 -15.01 40.54 -8.10
C LEU A 290 -14.31 39.24 -8.49
N LEU A 291 -13.34 39.29 -9.40
CA LEU A 291 -12.57 38.12 -9.83
C LEU A 291 -11.84 37.46 -8.65
N GLU A 292 -11.23 38.24 -7.76
CA GLU A 292 -10.60 37.70 -6.56
C GLU A 292 -11.60 37.04 -5.61
N ARG A 293 -12.80 37.60 -5.45
CA ARG A 293 -13.88 36.97 -4.66
C ARG A 293 -14.37 35.67 -5.30
N GLU A 294 -14.54 35.63 -6.62
CA GLU A 294 -14.89 34.39 -7.33
C GLU A 294 -13.87 33.29 -7.12
N LEU A 295 -12.57 33.61 -7.24
CA LEU A 295 -11.48 32.66 -7.02
C LEU A 295 -11.46 32.17 -5.57
N ARG A 296 -11.57 33.06 -4.58
CA ARG A 296 -11.66 32.68 -3.15
C ARG A 296 -12.86 31.79 -2.85
N ASN A 297 -14.02 32.07 -3.43
CA ASN A 297 -15.21 31.26 -3.23
C ASN A 297 -15.04 29.86 -3.84
N LEU A 298 -14.47 29.76 -5.04
CA LEU A 298 -14.19 28.47 -5.68
C LEU A 298 -13.17 27.67 -4.89
N GLU A 299 -12.12 28.33 -4.38
CA GLU A 299 -11.14 27.72 -3.48
C GLU A 299 -11.77 27.15 -2.23
N GLU A 300 -12.69 27.89 -1.62
CA GLU A 300 -13.38 27.45 -0.42
C GLU A 300 -14.31 26.26 -0.71
N GLU A 301 -15.03 26.30 -1.83
CA GLU A 301 -15.91 25.21 -2.27
C GLU A 301 -15.13 23.95 -2.67
N GLU A 302 -13.98 24.10 -3.34
CA GLU A 302 -13.07 22.98 -3.61
C GLU A 302 -12.46 22.45 -2.31
N SER A 303 -12.02 23.33 -1.41
CA SER A 303 -11.47 22.97 -0.11
C SER A 303 -12.45 22.12 0.70
N LYS A 304 -13.71 22.55 0.84
CA LYS A 304 -14.78 21.81 1.54
C LYS A 304 -14.95 20.39 1.00
N LYS A 305 -14.91 20.21 -0.33
CA LYS A 305 -15.03 18.89 -0.96
C LYS A 305 -13.91 17.92 -0.57
N ILE A 306 -12.73 18.40 -0.17
CA ILE A 306 -11.55 17.56 0.11
C ILE A 306 -11.31 17.37 1.62
N ARG A 307 -11.86 18.23 2.49
CA ARG A 307 -11.67 18.08 3.96
C ARG A 307 -12.23 16.75 4.46
N GLY A 308 -13.38 16.35 3.88
CA GLY A 308 -14.09 15.14 4.23
C GLY A 308 -14.39 15.08 5.73
N PHE A 309 -14.08 13.97 6.39
CA PHE A 309 -14.37 13.79 7.81
C PHE A 309 -13.65 14.80 8.73
N ARG A 310 -12.58 15.46 8.27
CA ARG A 310 -11.90 16.48 9.09
C ARG A 310 -12.85 17.63 9.49
N GLU A 311 -13.92 17.89 8.74
CA GLU A 311 -14.90 18.91 9.15
C GLU A 311 -15.51 18.63 10.54
N VAL A 312 -15.74 17.35 10.88
CA VAL A 312 -16.22 16.98 12.21
C VAL A 312 -15.17 17.28 13.29
N ILE A 313 -13.89 17.01 12.99
CA ILE A 313 -12.77 17.32 13.88
C ILE A 313 -12.64 18.84 14.09
N ASP A 314 -12.78 19.62 13.02
CA ASP A 314 -12.73 21.08 13.08
C ASP A 314 -13.95 21.64 13.85
N LEU A 315 -15.14 21.01 13.78
CA LEU A 315 -16.31 21.37 14.60
C LEU A 315 -16.08 21.10 16.09
N ILE A 316 -15.55 19.93 16.45
CA ILE A 316 -15.21 19.61 17.84
C ILE A 316 -14.15 20.59 18.35
N SER A 317 -13.11 20.86 17.57
CA SER A 317 -12.10 21.86 17.89
C SER A 317 -12.71 23.24 18.09
N ALA A 318 -13.53 23.74 17.16
CA ALA A 318 -14.15 25.06 17.26
C ALA A 318 -15.07 25.22 18.48
N SER A 319 -15.67 24.12 18.97
CA SER A 319 -16.51 24.15 20.17
C SER A 319 -15.74 24.38 21.47
N GLN A 320 -14.43 24.09 21.48
CA GLN A 320 -13.56 24.14 22.66
C GLN A 320 -14.07 23.34 23.88
N LYS A 321 -14.98 22.37 23.64
CA LYS A 321 -15.57 21.54 24.69
C LYS A 321 -14.62 20.43 25.15
N PRO A 322 -14.74 19.96 26.40
CA PRO A 322 -13.89 18.88 26.89
C PRO A 322 -14.15 17.57 26.14
N VAL A 323 -13.07 16.93 25.70
CA VAL A 323 -13.08 15.70 24.91
C VAL A 323 -12.73 14.51 25.79
N ILE A 324 -13.59 13.49 25.77
CA ILE A 324 -13.44 12.28 26.59
C ILE A 324 -13.01 11.11 25.71
N SER A 325 -11.94 10.42 26.09
CA SER A 325 -11.44 9.20 25.44
C SER A 325 -10.97 8.18 26.49
N HIS A 326 -10.67 6.97 26.04
CA HIS A 326 -10.09 5.90 26.84
C HIS A 326 -8.77 5.47 26.20
N ASN A 327 -7.66 5.63 26.92
CA ASN A 327 -6.29 5.46 26.41
C ASN A 327 -5.88 6.59 25.45
N CYS A 328 -5.97 7.83 25.95
CA CYS A 328 -5.93 9.06 25.16
C CYS A 328 -4.68 9.21 24.30
N LEU A 329 -3.50 8.78 24.75
CA LEU A 329 -2.26 8.93 23.97
C LEU A 329 -2.33 8.28 22.58
N ASN A 330 -2.89 7.06 22.48
CA ASN A 330 -2.98 6.34 21.20
C ASN A 330 -4.08 6.88 20.28
N ASP A 331 -5.13 7.48 20.85
CA ASP A 331 -6.18 8.13 20.07
C ASP A 331 -5.70 9.51 19.59
N CYS A 332 -5.10 10.30 20.47
CA CYS A 332 -4.65 11.65 20.19
C CYS A 332 -3.50 11.69 19.18
N THR A 333 -2.54 10.76 19.27
CA THR A 333 -1.48 10.64 18.24
C THR A 333 -2.04 10.32 16.86
N LEU A 334 -3.08 9.48 16.79
CA LEU A 334 -3.76 9.19 15.54
C LEU A 334 -4.56 10.39 15.03
N ILE A 335 -5.33 11.07 15.89
CA ILE A 335 -6.07 12.28 15.54
C ILE A 335 -5.11 13.32 14.97
N HIS A 336 -4.01 13.56 15.67
CA HIS A 336 -3.00 14.53 15.26
C HIS A 336 -2.42 14.18 13.89
N SER A 337 -1.92 12.95 13.73
CA SER A 337 -1.32 12.48 12.47
C SER A 337 -2.28 12.52 11.27
N LYS A 338 -3.57 12.24 11.46
CA LYS A 338 -4.54 12.06 10.36
C LYS A 338 -5.31 13.34 10.03
N PHE A 339 -5.50 14.24 10.99
CA PHE A 339 -6.38 15.39 10.84
C PHE A 339 -5.68 16.75 11.07
N ILE A 340 -4.62 16.80 11.87
CA ILE A 340 -3.95 18.04 12.23
C ILE A 340 -2.68 18.22 11.37
N ALA A 341 -1.61 17.50 11.71
CA ALA A 341 -0.28 17.68 11.14
C ALA A 341 0.57 16.41 11.31
N PRO A 342 1.73 16.29 10.65
CA PRO A 342 2.71 15.26 10.98
C PRO A 342 3.10 15.30 12.47
N LEU A 343 3.26 14.12 13.08
CA LEU A 343 3.62 14.00 14.49
C LEU A 343 5.04 14.53 14.75
N PRO A 344 5.24 15.43 15.73
CA PRO A 344 6.56 15.99 16.04
C PRO A 344 7.52 14.95 16.69
N PRO A 345 8.81 15.28 16.79
CA PRO A 345 9.79 14.39 17.42
C PRO A 345 9.60 14.26 18.93
N GLU A 346 9.21 15.35 19.60
CA GLU A 346 9.14 15.46 21.06
C GLU A 346 7.68 15.55 21.56
N ILE A 347 7.42 14.96 22.73
CA ILE A 347 6.07 14.91 23.31
C ILE A 347 5.53 16.30 23.65
N ASP A 348 6.37 17.23 24.10
CA ASP A 348 5.92 18.56 24.52
C ASP A 348 5.39 19.38 23.34
N GLU A 349 6.04 19.27 22.18
CA GLU A 349 5.54 19.85 20.93
C GLU A 349 4.22 19.20 20.50
N PHE A 350 4.10 17.88 20.66
CA PHE A 350 2.86 17.16 20.35
C PHE A 350 1.72 17.61 21.25
N VAL A 351 1.93 17.68 22.57
CA VAL A 351 0.92 18.10 23.54
C VAL A 351 0.54 19.56 23.29
N SER A 352 1.51 20.45 23.10
CA SER A 352 1.25 21.86 22.80
C SER A 352 0.42 22.02 21.52
N SER A 353 0.78 21.29 20.45
CA SER A 353 0.04 21.30 19.19
C SER A 353 -1.36 20.71 19.33
N LEU A 354 -1.53 19.63 20.08
CA LEU A 354 -2.83 19.00 20.32
C LEU A 354 -3.74 19.89 21.16
N CYS A 355 -3.22 20.46 22.26
CA CYS A 355 -3.97 21.34 23.15
C CYS A 355 -4.39 22.65 22.49
N SER A 356 -3.68 23.10 21.45
CA SER A 356 -4.15 24.22 20.61
C SER A 356 -5.43 23.91 19.81
N VAL A 357 -5.73 22.62 19.61
CA VAL A 357 -6.93 22.14 18.88
C VAL A 357 -8.00 21.65 19.85
N PHE A 358 -7.60 20.92 20.89
CA PHE A 358 -8.45 20.39 21.95
C PHE A 358 -7.90 20.82 23.31
N PRO A 359 -8.38 21.94 23.88
CA PRO A 359 -7.82 22.51 25.11
C PRO A 359 -7.90 21.56 26.31
N GLU A 360 -8.98 20.78 26.39
CA GLU A 360 -9.28 19.90 27.52
C GLU A 360 -9.55 18.47 27.03
N VAL A 361 -8.62 17.55 27.29
CA VAL A 361 -8.77 16.11 27.00
C VAL A 361 -8.75 15.30 28.29
N LEU A 362 -9.75 14.45 28.49
CA LEU A 362 -9.90 13.59 29.67
C LEU A 362 -9.74 12.11 29.32
N ASP A 363 -8.79 11.42 29.98
CA ASP A 363 -8.63 9.97 29.88
C ASP A 363 -9.39 9.25 31.00
N ILE A 364 -10.46 8.55 30.64
CA ILE A 364 -11.26 7.76 31.58
C ILE A 364 -10.43 6.64 32.22
N ASN A 365 -9.44 6.09 31.53
CA ASN A 365 -8.55 5.08 32.10
C ASN A 365 -7.68 5.65 33.21
N TYR A 366 -7.27 6.91 33.10
CA TYR A 366 -6.52 7.59 34.17
C TYR A 366 -7.42 7.86 35.38
N LEU A 367 -8.64 8.38 35.14
CA LEU A 367 -9.64 8.61 36.18
C LEU A 367 -9.94 7.32 36.98
N MET A 368 -10.13 6.19 36.30
CA MET A 368 -10.34 4.89 36.94
C MET A 368 -9.15 4.42 37.80
N LYS A 369 -7.91 4.68 37.35
CA LYS A 369 -6.69 4.18 38.02
C LYS A 369 -6.31 4.99 39.26
N LYS A 370 -6.51 6.31 39.26
CA LYS A 370 -6.14 7.19 40.39
C LYS A 370 -6.86 6.80 41.70
N HIS A 371 -8.08 6.29 41.61
CA HIS A 371 -8.91 5.96 42.78
C HIS A 371 -8.68 4.56 43.39
N GLY A 372 -7.74 3.76 42.88
CA GLY A 372 -7.33 2.49 43.49
C GLY A 372 -8.32 1.32 43.39
N THR A 373 -9.63 1.58 43.34
CA THR A 373 -10.71 0.57 43.32
C THR A 373 -10.74 -0.27 42.04
N MET A 374 -10.26 0.27 40.91
CA MET A 374 -10.36 -0.36 39.58
C MET A 374 -9.02 -0.69 38.91
N ARG A 375 -7.92 -0.80 39.66
CA ARG A 375 -6.56 -0.97 39.08
C ARG A 375 -6.41 -2.16 38.11
N LYS A 376 -7.23 -3.21 38.26
CA LYS A 376 -7.17 -4.44 37.43
C LYS A 376 -8.09 -4.40 36.20
N VAL A 377 -9.01 -3.44 36.12
CA VAL A 377 -9.99 -3.39 35.03
C VAL A 377 -9.45 -2.52 33.89
N THR A 378 -9.36 -3.09 32.69
CA THR A 378 -8.70 -2.45 31.55
C THR A 378 -9.60 -2.25 30.33
N ASN A 379 -10.87 -2.67 30.40
CA ASN A 379 -11.80 -2.53 29.29
C ASN A 379 -13.13 -1.92 29.77
N ILE A 380 -13.78 -1.15 28.89
CA ILE A 380 -14.97 -0.35 29.21
C ILE A 380 -16.16 -1.21 29.66
N PRO A 381 -16.55 -2.32 28.97
CA PRO A 381 -17.66 -3.15 29.43
C PRO A 381 -17.46 -3.77 30.82
N SER A 382 -16.25 -4.27 31.11
CA SER A 382 -15.91 -4.81 32.43
C SER A 382 -15.91 -3.74 33.51
N ALA A 383 -15.49 -2.51 33.19
CA ALA A 383 -15.55 -1.38 34.12
C ALA A 383 -17.00 -1.04 34.49
N ILE A 384 -17.87 -0.91 33.48
CA ILE A 384 -19.30 -0.66 33.70
C ILE A 384 -19.93 -1.78 34.54
N SER A 385 -19.66 -3.05 34.21
CA SER A 385 -20.20 -4.19 34.96
C SER A 385 -19.72 -4.22 36.41
N TYR A 386 -18.45 -3.94 36.67
CA TYR A 386 -17.92 -3.85 38.03
C TYR A 386 -18.61 -2.72 38.81
N LEU A 387 -18.71 -1.52 38.22
CA LEU A 387 -19.35 -0.38 38.91
C LEU A 387 -20.84 -0.65 39.17
N ASN A 388 -21.55 -1.33 38.27
CA ASN A 388 -22.95 -1.72 38.48
C ASN A 388 -23.13 -2.72 39.63
N ASN A 389 -22.19 -3.64 39.81
CA ASN A 389 -22.28 -4.66 40.86
C ASN A 389 -21.83 -4.18 42.24
N HIS A 390 -20.94 -3.17 42.29
CA HIS A 390 -20.32 -2.71 43.53
C HIS A 390 -20.85 -1.37 44.06
N PHE A 391 -21.45 -0.53 43.20
CA PHE A 391 -21.91 0.81 43.58
C PHE A 391 -23.33 1.10 43.09
N PHE A 392 -24.18 1.59 43.98
CA PHE A 392 -25.52 2.09 43.64
C PHE A 392 -25.44 3.56 43.23
N ALA A 393 -25.25 3.81 41.93
CA ALA A 393 -25.25 5.12 41.30
C ALA A 393 -26.07 5.03 39.99
N PRO A 394 -27.40 5.22 40.06
CA PRO A 394 -28.27 5.18 38.89
C PRO A 394 -28.01 6.41 38.01
N VAL A 395 -27.78 6.18 36.71
CA VAL A 395 -27.66 7.22 35.69
C VAL A 395 -28.76 6.98 34.67
N ASP A 396 -29.61 7.96 34.46
CA ASP A 396 -30.70 7.87 33.48
C ASP A 396 -30.22 8.37 32.11
N LEU A 397 -30.17 7.48 31.12
CA LEU A 397 -29.62 7.77 29.79
C LEU A 397 -30.75 7.97 28.78
N GLU A 398 -30.85 9.17 28.22
CA GLU A 398 -31.77 9.50 27.13
C GLU A 398 -31.05 9.69 25.80
N ILE A 399 -31.64 9.12 24.75
CA ILE A 399 -31.19 9.24 23.36
C ILE A 399 -32.37 9.75 22.53
N PRO A 400 -32.39 11.05 22.16
CA PRO A 400 -33.48 11.64 21.39
C PRO A 400 -33.66 10.99 20.01
N ASP A 401 -34.91 10.89 19.58
CA ASP A 401 -35.42 10.13 18.44
C ASP A 401 -34.67 10.37 17.11
N GLN A 402 -33.88 9.39 16.64
CA GLN A 402 -33.44 9.31 15.22
C GLN A 402 -33.25 7.85 14.70
N ALA A 403 -33.86 7.60 13.53
CA ALA A 403 -33.72 6.52 12.52
C ALA A 403 -33.72 5.01 12.93
N THR A 404 -34.63 4.25 12.33
CA THR A 404 -34.71 2.78 12.36
C THR A 404 -33.58 2.11 11.56
N VAL A 405 -32.76 1.27 12.22
CA VAL A 405 -31.82 0.37 11.55
C VAL A 405 -32.09 -1.08 11.99
N LYS A 406 -32.08 -2.01 11.02
CA LYS A 406 -32.20 -3.47 11.25
C LYS A 406 -31.05 -3.99 12.13
N GLU A 407 -31.36 -4.98 12.96
CA GLU A 407 -30.44 -5.65 13.90
C GLU A 407 -29.14 -6.10 13.22
N GLY A 408 -27.97 -5.72 13.78
CA GLY A 408 -26.71 -6.42 13.45
C GLY A 408 -25.36 -5.70 13.56
N LYS A 409 -25.26 -4.38 13.82
CA LYS A 409 -23.94 -3.68 13.76
C LYS A 409 -23.58 -2.96 15.07
N ILE A 410 -22.61 -3.49 15.83
CA ILE A 410 -22.33 -3.18 17.26
C ILE A 410 -21.29 -2.04 17.46
N HIS A 411 -20.68 -1.52 16.40
CA HIS A 411 -19.46 -0.68 16.49
C HIS A 411 -19.62 0.74 17.05
N GLY A 412 -20.83 1.29 17.13
CA GLY A 412 -21.06 2.68 17.55
C GLY A 412 -21.35 2.90 19.03
N LEU A 413 -21.44 1.82 19.82
CA LEU A 413 -21.85 1.91 21.23
C LEU A 413 -20.70 2.31 22.16
N THR A 414 -19.45 2.33 21.71
CA THR A 414 -18.29 2.57 22.59
C THR A 414 -18.24 4.00 23.10
N ALA A 415 -18.45 5.01 22.24
CA ALA A 415 -18.48 6.42 22.67
C ALA A 415 -19.65 6.70 23.64
N LEU A 416 -20.81 6.08 23.38
CA LEU A 416 -21.97 6.14 24.28
C LEU A 416 -21.71 5.44 25.63
N ARG A 417 -21.01 4.30 25.62
CA ARG A 417 -20.58 3.63 26.86
C ARG A 417 -19.56 4.46 27.63
N LEU A 418 -18.72 5.24 26.95
CA LEU A 418 -17.77 6.16 27.58
C LEU A 418 -18.48 7.31 28.29
N SER A 419 -19.49 7.94 27.68
CA SER A 419 -20.26 8.99 28.35
C SER A 419 -21.00 8.45 29.58
N TYR A 420 -21.61 7.27 29.47
CA TYR A 420 -22.22 6.59 30.62
C TYR A 420 -21.21 6.27 31.74
N LEU A 421 -20.05 5.72 31.38
CA LEU A 421 -19.00 5.39 32.34
C LEU A 421 -18.44 6.63 33.04
N PHE A 422 -18.22 7.72 32.29
CA PHE A 422 -17.79 9.00 32.84
C PHE A 422 -18.77 9.51 33.89
N MET A 423 -20.07 9.58 33.55
CA MET A 423 -21.09 10.08 34.48
C MET A 423 -21.17 9.22 35.75
N LYS A 424 -21.11 7.90 35.58
CA LYS A 424 -21.12 6.98 36.71
C LYS A 424 -19.91 7.15 37.63
N LEU A 425 -18.73 7.37 37.06
CA LEU A 425 -17.51 7.66 37.83
C LEU A 425 -17.65 9.00 38.56
N CYS A 426 -18.14 10.06 37.92
CA CYS A 426 -18.37 11.34 38.57
C CYS A 426 -19.33 11.22 39.75
N SER A 427 -20.44 10.48 39.60
CA SER A 427 -21.40 10.21 40.68
C SER A 427 -20.76 9.46 41.86
N ILE A 428 -19.97 8.42 41.60
CA ILE A 428 -19.30 7.62 42.64
C ILE A 428 -18.21 8.45 43.34
N LEU A 429 -17.48 9.26 42.60
CA LEU A 429 -16.41 10.12 43.10
C LEU A 429 -16.93 11.42 43.71
N LYS A 430 -18.24 11.66 43.69
CA LYS A 430 -18.90 12.91 44.12
C LYS A 430 -18.33 14.16 43.43
N ILE A 431 -17.89 14.00 42.18
CA ILE A 431 -17.45 15.09 41.31
C ILE A 431 -18.70 15.65 40.64
N SER A 432 -18.97 16.94 40.80
CA SER A 432 -20.06 17.60 40.08
C SER A 432 -19.57 18.00 38.68
N PRO A 433 -20.07 17.38 37.60
CA PRO A 433 -19.61 17.70 36.24
C PRO A 433 -20.19 19.02 35.69
N ASN A 434 -20.96 19.77 36.50
CA ASN A 434 -21.64 20.99 36.08
C ASN A 434 -20.65 22.11 35.78
N VAL A 435 -20.80 22.74 34.62
CA VAL A 435 -20.05 23.94 34.22
C VAL A 435 -20.47 25.11 35.13
N THR A 436 -19.50 25.74 35.80
CA THR A 436 -19.76 26.97 36.57
C THR A 436 -19.83 28.16 35.60
N GLU A 437 -20.87 29.00 35.70
CA GLU A 437 -21.09 30.17 34.81
C GLU A 437 -20.03 31.29 34.95
N SER A 438 -18.93 31.07 35.70
CA SER A 438 -17.89 32.09 35.91
C SER A 438 -16.70 31.88 34.98
N GLY A 439 -16.76 32.48 33.78
CA GLY A 439 -15.60 32.91 32.98
C GLY A 439 -14.71 31.80 32.37
N ASN A 440 -14.82 31.63 31.05
CA ASN A 440 -13.88 30.94 30.13
C ASN A 440 -13.34 29.54 30.49
N LYS A 441 -13.75 28.92 31.60
CA LYS A 441 -13.39 27.55 31.99
C LYS A 441 -14.61 26.64 31.81
N HIS A 442 -14.47 25.60 30.98
CA HIS A 442 -15.55 24.67 30.64
C HIS A 442 -15.61 23.45 31.59
N LEU A 443 -14.74 23.38 32.61
CA LEU A 443 -14.59 22.22 33.48
C LEU A 443 -14.72 22.57 34.97
N ALA A 444 -15.20 21.61 35.77
CA ALA A 444 -15.20 21.71 37.22
C ALA A 444 -13.76 21.66 37.78
N PRO A 445 -13.43 22.43 38.85
CA PRO A 445 -12.09 22.47 39.44
C PRO A 445 -11.53 21.09 39.82
N GLU A 446 -12.40 20.17 40.24
CA GLU A 446 -12.03 18.81 40.64
C GLU A 446 -11.59 17.93 39.45
N LEU A 447 -11.94 18.31 38.23
CA LEU A 447 -11.55 17.60 37.00
C LEU A 447 -10.29 18.17 36.35
N GLU A 448 -9.85 19.40 36.71
CA GLU A 448 -8.65 20.03 36.14
C GLU A 448 -7.41 19.13 36.30
N ASP A 449 -7.26 18.49 37.47
CA ASP A 449 -6.20 17.52 37.82
C ASP A 449 -6.12 16.27 36.91
N PHE A 450 -7.14 16.05 36.07
CA PHE A 450 -7.24 14.91 35.17
C PHE A 450 -7.15 15.32 33.70
N THR A 451 -7.06 16.62 33.41
CA THR A 451 -7.00 17.15 32.04
C THR A 451 -5.60 17.01 31.44
N ASN A 452 -5.55 16.68 30.15
CA ASN A 452 -4.33 16.62 29.35
C ASN A 452 -3.24 15.69 29.90
N VAL A 453 -3.63 14.70 30.70
CA VAL A 453 -2.75 13.64 31.19
C VAL A 453 -2.84 12.43 30.25
N PHE A 454 -1.89 12.36 29.32
CA PHE A 454 -1.90 11.33 28.27
C PHE A 454 -1.22 10.00 28.69
N HIS A 455 -0.40 10.01 29.74
CA HIS A 455 0.25 8.79 30.25
C HIS A 455 0.00 8.61 31.76
N PRO A 456 -0.79 7.60 32.17
CA PRO A 456 -1.28 7.47 33.55
C PRO A 456 -0.23 7.01 34.57
N PHE A 457 0.98 6.66 34.11
CA PHE A 457 2.06 6.15 34.97
C PHE A 457 3.24 7.14 35.14
N SER A 458 3.21 8.29 34.46
CA SER A 458 4.19 9.37 34.63
C SER A 458 3.64 10.50 35.51
N THR A 459 4.53 11.28 36.12
CA THR A 459 4.17 12.58 36.71
C THR A 459 3.49 13.48 35.67
N PRO A 460 2.54 14.36 36.07
CA PRO A 460 2.06 15.42 35.20
C PRO A 460 3.23 16.29 34.74
N ILE A 461 3.19 16.70 33.47
CA ILE A 461 4.31 17.35 32.74
C ILE A 461 4.77 18.65 33.44
N GLN A 462 3.89 19.32 34.19
CA GLN A 462 4.17 20.56 34.90
C GLN A 462 5.15 20.43 36.09
N ASP A 463 5.41 19.22 36.60
CA ASP A 463 6.33 18.98 37.74
C ASP A 463 7.73 18.49 37.32
N SER A 464 8.07 18.56 36.02
CA SER A 464 9.24 17.87 35.43
C SER A 464 10.60 18.58 35.57
N PHE A 465 10.89 19.17 36.74
CA PHE A 465 12.28 19.56 37.06
C PHE A 465 13.16 18.39 37.53
N ASN A 466 12.57 17.23 37.89
CA ASN A 466 13.28 15.97 38.11
C ASN A 466 12.79 14.91 37.11
N GLY A 467 13.33 14.96 35.90
CA GLY A 467 13.02 14.00 34.83
C GLY A 467 13.65 12.64 35.11
N GLY A 468 12.85 11.64 35.45
CA GLY A 468 13.36 10.27 35.56
C GLY A 468 12.48 9.27 36.29
N ASP A 469 11.45 9.70 37.02
CA ASP A 469 10.64 8.78 37.82
C ASP A 469 9.56 8.06 37.00
N VAL A 470 9.51 6.74 37.16
CA VAL A 470 8.68 5.84 36.37
C VAL A 470 7.79 4.96 37.26
N GLY A 471 6.58 4.64 36.78
CA GLY A 471 5.63 3.78 37.47
C GLY A 471 6.01 2.29 37.49
N MET A 472 5.79 1.65 38.65
CA MET A 472 6.08 0.23 38.85
C MET A 472 4.85 -0.67 38.72
N TRP A 473 5.07 -1.96 38.42
CA TRP A 473 4.02 -2.97 38.31
C TRP A 473 3.55 -3.56 39.64
N THR A 474 4.28 -3.33 40.72
CA THR A 474 3.95 -3.87 42.04
C THR A 474 2.77 -3.09 42.63
N ASN A 475 2.00 -3.70 43.55
CA ASN A 475 0.84 -3.05 44.18
C ASN A 475 1.19 -1.78 44.99
N ASN A 476 2.49 -1.45 45.11
CA ASN A 476 3.02 -0.26 45.74
C ASN A 476 3.04 0.94 44.77
N THR A 477 2.61 2.10 45.26
CA THR A 477 2.66 3.40 44.56
C THR A 477 4.08 4.00 44.47
N LYS A 478 5.13 3.21 44.75
CA LYS A 478 6.52 3.67 44.73
C LYS A 478 6.96 3.90 43.29
N LYS A 479 7.29 5.16 42.97
CA LYS A 479 7.99 5.52 41.73
C LYS A 479 9.45 5.15 41.85
N VAL A 480 10.05 4.78 40.72
CA VAL A 480 11.47 4.40 40.65
C VAL A 480 12.13 5.20 39.54
N SER A 481 13.31 5.76 39.83
CA SER A 481 14.12 6.45 38.82
C SER A 481 14.55 5.48 37.71
N CYS A 482 14.53 5.95 36.45
CA CYS A 482 15.07 5.23 35.29
C CYS A 482 16.50 4.70 35.53
N GLU A 483 17.30 5.42 36.33
CA GLU A 483 18.68 5.04 36.63
C GLU A 483 18.78 3.71 37.40
N HIS A 484 17.71 3.30 38.08
CA HIS A 484 17.65 2.05 38.84
C HIS A 484 17.19 0.85 37.99
N LEU A 485 16.85 1.08 36.73
CA LEU A 485 16.33 0.08 35.80
C LEU A 485 17.43 -0.42 34.88
N VAL A 486 17.51 -1.75 34.76
CA VAL A 486 18.50 -2.42 33.91
C VAL A 486 17.79 -3.48 33.06
N PHE A 487 18.13 -3.53 31.77
CA PHE A 487 17.62 -4.55 30.85
C PHE A 487 18.62 -5.68 30.72
N LEU A 488 18.10 -6.91 30.67
CA LEU A 488 18.87 -8.13 30.62
C LEU A 488 18.29 -9.06 29.53
N TRP A 489 19.13 -9.61 28.66
CA TRP A 489 18.76 -10.56 27.61
C TRP A 489 19.85 -11.61 27.42
N GLY A 490 19.65 -12.56 26.48
CA GLY A 490 20.61 -13.63 26.21
C GLY A 490 20.54 -14.83 27.15
N PHE A 491 19.49 -14.93 27.97
CA PHE A 491 19.18 -16.12 28.76
C PHE A 491 18.38 -17.16 27.98
N LYS A 492 18.40 -18.42 28.44
CA LYS A 492 17.68 -19.54 27.82
C LYS A 492 16.18 -19.27 27.67
N ILE A 493 15.63 -19.54 26.49
CA ILE A 493 14.20 -19.39 26.16
C ILE A 493 13.37 -20.25 27.12
N GLY A 494 12.29 -19.69 27.66
CA GLY A 494 11.38 -20.38 28.59
C GLY A 494 11.67 -20.15 30.08
N ILE A 495 12.69 -19.37 30.43
CA ILE A 495 12.92 -18.96 31.82
C ILE A 495 11.78 -18.05 32.32
N THR A 496 11.32 -18.27 33.55
CA THR A 496 10.34 -17.38 34.19
C THR A 496 11.05 -16.26 34.95
N ALA A 497 10.36 -15.15 35.21
CA ALA A 497 10.91 -14.05 36.02
C ALA A 497 11.37 -14.51 37.42
N GLY A 498 10.66 -15.48 38.02
CA GLY A 498 11.02 -16.05 39.32
C GLY A 498 12.30 -16.90 39.25
N MET A 499 12.45 -17.72 38.21
CA MET A 499 13.67 -18.49 37.98
C MET A 499 14.87 -17.56 37.76
N LEU A 500 14.70 -16.53 36.93
CA LEU A 500 15.75 -15.54 36.68
C LEU A 500 16.13 -14.76 37.95
N LYS A 501 15.14 -14.38 38.77
CA LYS A 501 15.39 -13.73 40.07
C LYS A 501 16.18 -14.65 41.02
N SER A 502 15.88 -15.95 41.05
CA SER A 502 16.62 -16.92 41.87
C SER A 502 18.07 -17.07 41.42
N LEU A 503 18.30 -17.17 40.10
CA LEU A 503 19.65 -17.29 39.53
C LEU A 503 20.50 -16.04 39.80
N LEU A 504 19.94 -14.85 39.61
CA LEU A 504 20.65 -13.61 39.92
C LEU A 504 20.99 -13.52 41.41
N ARG A 505 20.07 -13.93 42.29
CA ARG A 505 20.29 -13.87 43.74
C ARG A 505 21.42 -14.78 44.24
N SER A 506 21.64 -15.93 43.61
CA SER A 506 22.76 -16.82 43.94
C SER A 506 24.07 -16.43 43.26
N SER A 507 24.04 -15.54 42.25
CA SER A 507 25.19 -15.28 41.39
C SER A 507 26.23 -14.29 41.95
N HIS A 508 25.82 -13.28 42.72
CA HIS A 508 26.72 -12.23 43.22
C HIS A 508 26.11 -11.45 44.39
N ASP A 509 26.97 -10.97 45.31
CA ASP A 509 26.58 -10.17 46.49
C ASP A 509 25.82 -8.87 46.17
N ILE A 510 25.83 -8.40 44.91
CA ILE A 510 25.09 -7.20 44.50
C ILE A 510 23.58 -7.44 44.57
N PHE A 511 23.16 -8.71 44.45
CA PHE A 511 21.79 -9.18 44.56
C PHE A 511 21.43 -9.65 45.98
N SER A 512 22.31 -9.44 46.97
CA SER A 512 22.02 -9.70 48.39
C SER A 512 20.90 -8.80 48.92
N ARG A 513 20.71 -7.63 48.29
CA ARG A 513 19.71 -6.61 48.63
C ARG A 513 18.40 -6.85 47.90
N GLU A 514 17.36 -6.09 48.23
CA GLU A 514 16.05 -6.22 47.59
C GLU A 514 16.10 -5.71 46.13
N PHE A 515 15.65 -6.53 45.18
CA PHE A 515 15.47 -6.19 43.77
C PHE A 515 14.28 -6.96 43.19
N ASP A 516 13.76 -6.52 42.05
CA ASP A 516 12.69 -7.21 41.33
C ASP A 516 13.06 -7.51 39.87
N VAL A 517 12.46 -8.56 39.32
CA VAL A 517 12.68 -9.00 37.94
C VAL A 517 11.34 -9.20 37.26
N LYS A 518 11.23 -8.75 36.01
CA LYS A 518 10.05 -8.98 35.19
C LYS A 518 10.42 -9.20 33.73
N LEU A 519 9.74 -10.13 33.07
CA LEU A 519 9.85 -10.29 31.63
C LEU A 519 9.11 -9.16 30.91
N VAL A 520 9.80 -8.48 29.99
CA VAL A 520 9.24 -7.42 29.13
C VAL A 520 8.64 -8.05 27.86
N ASP A 521 9.36 -9.01 27.30
CA ASP A 521 8.90 -9.93 26.25
C ASP A 521 9.54 -11.31 26.44
N LYS A 522 9.49 -12.17 25.41
CA LYS A 522 10.08 -13.52 25.45
C LYS A 522 11.62 -13.54 25.44
N SER A 523 12.25 -12.42 25.09
CA SER A 523 13.69 -12.29 24.84
C SER A 523 14.43 -11.45 25.89
N CYS A 524 13.71 -10.58 26.61
CA CYS A 524 14.30 -9.59 27.50
C CYS A 524 13.53 -9.48 28.82
N ALA A 525 14.30 -9.35 29.90
CA ALA A 525 13.84 -9.03 31.24
C ALA A 525 14.30 -7.63 31.65
N ILE A 526 13.59 -7.04 32.61
CA ILE A 526 13.99 -5.84 33.32
C ILE A 526 14.26 -6.19 34.78
N VAL A 527 15.35 -5.67 35.31
CA VAL A 527 15.78 -5.76 36.70
C VAL A 527 15.64 -4.39 37.34
N VAL A 528 14.96 -4.33 38.49
CA VAL A 528 14.67 -3.09 39.21
C VAL A 528 15.40 -3.13 40.55
N PHE A 529 16.33 -2.20 40.74
CA PHE A 529 17.04 -2.02 42.01
C PHE A 529 16.34 -0.96 42.88
N TRP A 530 16.11 -1.24 44.15
CA TRP A 530 15.43 -0.29 45.05
C TRP A 530 16.38 0.73 45.69
N GLN A 531 17.69 0.58 45.48
CA GLN A 531 18.72 1.44 46.05
C GLN A 531 19.54 2.12 44.96
N SER A 532 19.84 3.39 45.19
CA SER A 532 20.62 4.21 44.27
C SER A 532 22.06 3.71 44.13
N GLY A 533 22.60 3.81 42.91
CA GLY A 533 23.97 3.41 42.57
C GLY A 533 24.21 1.91 42.38
N VAL A 534 23.27 1.03 42.76
CA VAL A 534 23.43 -0.43 42.61
C VAL A 534 23.35 -0.86 41.14
N SER A 535 22.43 -0.28 40.36
CA SER A 535 22.32 -0.51 38.92
C SER A 535 23.60 -0.15 38.16
N LYS A 536 24.21 1.00 38.47
CA LYS A 536 25.47 1.45 37.87
C LYS A 536 26.62 0.50 38.23
N ARG A 537 26.76 0.14 39.51
CA ARG A 537 27.74 -0.87 39.94
C ARG A 537 27.54 -2.22 39.25
N PHE A 538 26.30 -2.64 39.00
CA PHE A 538 26.01 -3.87 38.28
C PHE A 538 26.48 -3.81 36.82
N LEU A 539 26.23 -2.70 36.14
CA LEU A 539 26.75 -2.46 34.78
C LEU A 539 28.29 -2.41 34.75
N ASP A 540 28.91 -1.72 35.72
CA ASP A 540 30.37 -1.60 35.81
C ASP A 540 31.03 -2.96 36.05
N ILE A 541 30.46 -3.80 36.94
CA ILE A 541 30.96 -5.17 37.20
C ILE A 541 30.96 -6.01 35.93
N LEU A 542 29.87 -5.96 35.15
CA LEU A 542 29.74 -6.73 33.91
C LEU A 542 30.67 -6.25 32.79
N ASN A 543 31.14 -5.01 32.85
CA ASN A 543 32.13 -4.45 31.92
C ASN A 543 33.58 -4.58 32.44
N SER A 544 33.78 -5.13 33.64
CA SER A 544 35.10 -5.31 34.26
C SER A 544 35.61 -6.75 34.12
N GLU A 545 36.93 -6.95 34.20
CA GLU A 545 37.54 -8.29 34.22
C GLU A 545 37.31 -9.06 35.55
N GLU A 546 36.67 -8.43 36.55
CA GLU A 546 36.48 -8.97 37.90
C GLU A 546 35.26 -9.88 38.07
N ILE A 547 34.56 -10.26 36.99
CA ILE A 547 33.39 -11.16 37.08
C ILE A 547 33.83 -12.54 37.62
N ARG A 548 33.28 -12.96 38.77
CA ARG A 548 33.56 -14.24 39.44
C ARG A 548 32.28 -15.05 39.65
N GLY A 549 32.43 -16.37 39.81
CA GLY A 549 31.33 -17.31 40.14
C GLY A 549 30.30 -17.48 39.02
N ASP A 550 29.09 -17.91 39.40
CA ASP A 550 27.97 -18.23 38.49
C ASP A 550 27.58 -17.08 37.55
N LEU A 551 27.84 -15.83 37.93
CA LEU A 551 27.59 -14.66 37.07
C LEU A 551 28.48 -14.67 35.82
N LYS A 552 29.72 -15.17 35.92
CA LYS A 552 30.65 -15.32 34.79
C LYS A 552 30.16 -16.38 33.80
N GLU A 553 29.61 -17.47 34.31
CA GLU A 553 29.03 -18.53 33.48
C GLU A 553 27.83 -18.01 32.69
N LEU A 554 26.93 -17.27 33.34
CA LEU A 554 25.77 -16.67 32.67
C LEU A 554 26.16 -15.72 31.54
N VAL A 555 27.19 -14.88 31.73
CA VAL A 555 27.70 -13.97 30.67
C VAL A 555 28.36 -14.76 29.55
N SER A 556 29.11 -15.82 29.87
CA SER A 556 29.75 -16.71 28.90
C SER A 556 28.72 -17.48 28.07
N ASP A 557 27.58 -17.83 28.67
CA ASP A 557 26.42 -18.44 28.02
C ASP A 557 25.63 -17.45 27.12
N GLY A 558 26.06 -16.19 27.05
CA GLY A 558 25.48 -15.20 26.14
C GLY A 558 24.60 -14.14 26.81
N MET A 559 24.52 -14.12 28.15
CA MET A 559 23.77 -13.07 28.85
C MET A 559 24.39 -11.69 28.61
N ARG A 560 23.54 -10.69 28.40
CA ARG A 560 23.91 -9.29 28.16
C ARG A 560 23.03 -8.36 28.98
N VAL A 561 23.55 -7.16 29.27
CA VAL A 561 22.91 -6.19 30.15
C VAL A 561 23.13 -4.77 29.65
N THR A 562 22.13 -3.89 29.79
CA THR A 562 22.26 -2.47 29.44
C THR A 562 21.36 -1.56 30.29
N SER A 563 21.63 -0.27 30.25
CA SER A 563 20.88 0.75 31.00
C SER A 563 19.54 1.09 30.34
N TYR A 564 18.68 1.79 31.08
CA TYR A 564 17.46 2.37 30.53
C TYR A 564 17.72 3.40 29.41
N GLU A 565 18.87 4.07 29.42
CA GLU A 565 19.21 5.08 28.41
C GLU A 565 19.32 4.46 27.02
N THR A 566 19.88 3.26 26.90
CA THR A 566 19.91 2.49 25.65
C THR A 566 18.50 2.18 25.16
N TYR A 567 17.61 1.77 26.06
CA TYR A 567 16.20 1.52 25.75
C TYR A 567 15.46 2.77 25.25
N ASN A 568 15.70 3.91 25.90
CA ASN A 568 15.13 5.19 25.46
C ASN A 568 15.66 5.59 24.08
N THR A 569 16.96 5.40 23.85
CA THR A 569 17.64 5.68 22.58
C THR A 569 17.05 4.86 21.44
N ILE A 570 16.85 3.55 21.64
CA ILE A 570 16.16 2.66 20.68
C ILE A 570 14.78 3.20 20.30
N CYS A 571 14.00 3.61 21.30
CA CYS A 571 12.65 4.13 21.07
C CYS A 571 12.64 5.49 20.34
N ARG A 572 13.61 6.37 20.63
CA ARG A 572 13.74 7.68 19.96
C ARG A 572 14.23 7.55 18.52
N LEU A 573 15.27 6.74 18.30
CA LEU A 573 15.91 6.52 16.98
C LEU A 573 15.08 5.60 16.07
N GLY A 574 14.16 4.84 16.66
CA GLY A 574 13.24 3.97 15.95
C GLY A 574 13.86 2.66 15.46
N LEU A 575 14.71 2.07 16.29
CA LEU A 575 15.24 0.72 16.10
C LEU A 575 14.20 -0.28 16.62
N TRP A 576 13.38 -0.83 15.74
CA TRP A 576 12.16 -1.51 16.16
C TRP A 576 12.06 -2.93 15.62
N GLU A 577 12.88 -3.82 16.18
CA GLU A 577 12.90 -5.24 15.82
C GLU A 577 11.71 -6.00 16.40
N MET A 578 11.59 -7.26 16.00
CA MET A 578 10.56 -8.17 16.49
C MET A 578 10.73 -8.47 17.99
N ASP A 579 11.98 -8.58 18.44
CA ASP A 579 12.31 -8.89 19.84
C ASP A 579 13.15 -7.74 20.43
N LEU A 580 12.89 -7.40 21.70
CA LEU A 580 13.59 -6.29 22.35
C LEU A 580 15.10 -6.55 22.42
N ALA A 581 15.51 -7.80 22.64
CA ALA A 581 16.92 -8.20 22.64
C ALA A 581 17.65 -7.81 21.35
N GLU A 582 17.06 -8.04 20.18
CA GLU A 582 17.68 -7.71 18.88
C GLU A 582 17.79 -6.19 18.68
N SER A 583 16.80 -5.43 19.18
CA SER A 583 16.86 -3.96 19.14
C SER A 583 17.94 -3.42 20.07
N LEU A 584 18.16 -4.05 21.22
CA LEU A 584 19.22 -3.72 22.16
C LEU A 584 20.60 -4.03 21.59
N GLU A 585 20.77 -5.18 20.94
CA GLU A 585 22.03 -5.57 20.29
C GLU A 585 22.41 -4.58 19.19
N ARG A 586 21.46 -4.25 18.29
CA ARG A 586 21.70 -3.25 17.23
C ARG A 586 22.07 -1.87 17.75
N ALA A 587 21.50 -1.46 18.87
CA ALA A 587 21.83 -0.18 19.49
C ALA A 587 23.24 -0.16 20.10
N LEU A 588 23.73 -1.31 20.56
CA LEU A 588 25.08 -1.45 21.11
C LEU A 588 26.15 -1.58 20.03
N GLU A 589 25.83 -2.21 18.90
CA GLU A 589 26.72 -2.35 17.74
C GLU A 589 26.91 -1.04 16.96
N SER A 590 26.01 -0.07 17.12
CA SER A 590 26.02 1.18 16.35
C SER A 590 26.70 2.32 17.12
N SER A 591 27.74 2.92 16.53
CA SER A 591 28.39 4.10 17.12
C SER A 591 27.40 5.28 17.13
N CYS A 592 27.23 5.93 18.29
CA CYS A 592 26.25 7.02 18.47
C CYS A 592 26.42 8.16 17.44
N CYS A 593 27.66 8.39 16.98
CA CYS A 593 27.99 9.41 15.97
C CYS A 593 27.54 9.08 14.53
N ASP A 594 27.33 7.81 14.19
CA ASP A 594 26.90 7.41 12.84
C ASP A 594 25.37 7.50 12.66
N ILE A 595 24.62 7.47 13.76
CA ILE A 595 23.15 7.44 13.74
C ILE A 595 22.56 8.85 13.66
N GLU A 596 23.09 9.82 14.40
CA GLU A 596 22.67 11.23 14.28
C GLU A 596 22.97 11.80 12.89
N LYS A 597 24.10 11.42 12.28
CA LYS A 597 24.43 11.77 10.88
C LYS A 597 23.48 11.12 9.87
N LYS A 598 23.01 9.89 10.11
CA LYS A 598 22.00 9.23 9.25
C LYS A 598 20.60 9.82 9.41
N ILE A 599 20.25 10.38 10.56
CA ILE A 599 18.91 10.91 10.86
C ILE A 599 18.79 12.41 10.52
N PHE A 600 19.73 13.26 10.94
CA PHE A 600 19.76 14.69 10.58
C PHE A 600 20.33 14.94 9.17
N GLY A 601 21.12 14.00 8.63
CA GLY A 601 21.50 14.02 7.22
C GLY A 601 20.32 13.76 6.28
N ARG A 602 19.28 13.04 6.71
CA ARG A 602 18.12 12.70 5.85
C ARG A 602 17.14 13.84 5.61
N SER A 603 17.14 14.90 6.43
CA SER A 603 16.32 16.10 6.17
C SER A 603 17.00 17.12 5.25
N SER A 604 18.34 17.06 5.11
CA SER A 604 19.13 17.97 4.27
C SER A 604 19.68 17.32 2.99
N SER A 605 19.87 15.99 2.95
CA SER A 605 20.39 15.26 1.79
C SER A 605 19.38 15.06 0.65
N GLN A 606 18.09 15.35 0.87
CA GLN A 606 17.08 15.38 -0.20
C GLN A 606 17.04 16.73 -0.93
N LYS A 607 17.57 17.81 -0.32
CA LYS A 607 17.69 19.14 -0.97
C LYS A 607 19.04 19.39 -1.63
N THR A 608 20.15 18.85 -1.11
CA THR A 608 21.49 19.11 -1.67
C THR A 608 21.99 18.10 -2.72
N ARG A 609 21.40 16.89 -2.82
CA ARG A 609 21.74 15.95 -3.90
C ARG A 609 21.11 16.34 -5.25
N ASN A 610 19.96 17.05 -5.22
CA ASN A 610 19.32 17.59 -6.43
C ASN A 610 19.97 18.88 -6.98
N GLN A 611 20.76 19.62 -6.18
CA GLN A 611 21.45 20.83 -6.67
C GLN A 611 22.90 20.57 -7.17
N LYS A 612 23.61 19.57 -6.63
CA LYS A 612 24.95 19.20 -7.12
C LYS A 612 24.96 18.28 -8.35
N GLN A 613 23.84 17.62 -8.66
CA GLN A 613 23.72 16.79 -9.88
C GLN A 613 23.26 17.60 -11.11
N GLN A 614 22.71 18.81 -10.91
CA GLN A 614 22.36 19.74 -12.00
C GLN A 614 23.51 20.66 -12.43
N SER A 615 24.50 20.90 -11.55
CA SER A 615 25.64 21.78 -11.85
C SER A 615 26.83 21.05 -12.50
N SER A 616 26.89 19.71 -12.47
CA SER A 616 27.92 18.92 -13.18
C SER A 616 27.53 18.50 -14.60
N ILE A 617 26.31 18.81 -15.06
CA ILE A 617 25.81 18.47 -16.41
C ILE A 617 25.86 19.68 -17.37
N LEU A 618 26.02 20.91 -16.85
CA LEU A 618 26.08 22.14 -17.65
C LEU A 618 27.50 22.64 -18.01
N LEU A 619 28.55 21.88 -17.67
CA LEU A 619 29.96 22.22 -17.98
C LEU A 619 30.70 21.16 -18.83
N LYS A 620 29.98 20.24 -19.48
CA LYS A 620 30.57 19.24 -20.41
C LYS A 620 29.94 19.22 -21.81
N SER A 621 29.22 20.27 -22.21
CA SER A 621 28.60 20.38 -23.54
C SER A 621 29.21 21.49 -24.42
N SER A 622 30.44 21.92 -24.13
CA SER A 622 31.14 22.93 -24.92
C SER A 622 32.59 22.53 -25.24
N SER A 623 32.83 21.33 -25.78
CA SER A 623 34.13 20.97 -26.36
C SER A 623 34.09 19.66 -27.15
N THR A 624 33.38 19.63 -28.29
CA THR A 624 33.68 18.73 -29.43
C THR A 624 32.80 19.08 -30.64
N MET A 625 33.13 20.17 -31.33
CA MET A 625 32.85 20.32 -32.76
C MET A 625 34.18 20.62 -33.45
N ALA A 626 34.80 19.60 -34.01
CA ALA A 626 35.80 19.71 -35.07
C ALA A 626 36.10 18.31 -35.63
N SER A 627 36.13 18.19 -36.97
CA SER A 627 36.56 17.03 -37.78
C SER A 627 35.45 15.96 -37.95
N LEU A 628 35.02 15.53 -39.14
CA LEU A 628 35.55 15.59 -40.50
C LEU A 628 34.40 15.49 -41.52
N SER A 629 34.55 16.22 -42.62
CA SER A 629 33.76 16.23 -43.84
C SER A 629 34.22 15.18 -44.86
N THR A 630 33.41 15.01 -45.93
CA THR A 630 33.61 14.25 -47.20
C THR A 630 33.09 12.79 -47.14
N LEU A 631 32.20 12.29 -48.01
CA LEU A 631 31.97 12.46 -49.46
C LEU A 631 30.47 12.30 -49.84
N LEU A 632 30.03 13.06 -50.85
CA LEU A 632 28.82 12.86 -51.68
C LEU A 632 29.23 12.18 -53.01
N PRO A 633 28.33 11.52 -53.78
CA PRO A 633 27.49 12.24 -54.77
C PRO A 633 26.06 11.68 -55.01
N ASN A 634 25.07 12.59 -55.00
CA ASN A 634 24.11 13.01 -56.04
C ASN A 634 23.42 12.02 -57.05
N PRO A 635 22.29 12.43 -57.71
CA PRO A 635 21.06 11.65 -57.89
C PRO A 635 20.66 11.53 -59.38
N ASN A 636 19.46 10.99 -59.69
CA ASN A 636 18.63 11.18 -60.91
C ASN A 636 17.57 10.05 -60.97
N LEU A 637 16.38 10.11 -61.58
CA LEU A 637 15.39 11.12 -62.05
C LEU A 637 14.30 10.27 -62.79
N ILE A 638 13.07 10.80 -62.97
CA ILE A 638 12.08 10.49 -64.06
C ILE A 638 11.22 9.21 -63.88
N SER A 639 9.92 9.10 -64.22
CA SER A 639 8.77 10.01 -64.48
C SER A 639 7.52 9.16 -64.84
N LYS A 640 6.31 9.77 -64.74
CA LYS A 640 5.10 9.58 -65.60
C LYS A 640 4.32 8.23 -65.51
N HIS A 641 2.99 8.10 -65.64
CA HIS A 641 1.91 8.90 -66.26
C HIS A 641 0.52 8.39 -65.74
N ASN A 642 -0.49 9.30 -65.64
CA ASN A 642 -1.89 9.27 -66.19
C ASN A 642 -2.68 7.92 -66.27
N SER A 643 -4.02 7.80 -66.11
CA SER A 643 -5.17 8.72 -66.23
C SER A 643 -6.54 7.99 -66.01
N THR A 644 -7.47 8.65 -65.30
CA THR A 644 -8.93 8.92 -65.55
C THR A 644 -10.04 7.89 -65.91
N LEU A 645 -11.24 8.22 -65.36
CA LEU A 645 -12.67 8.07 -65.82
C LEU A 645 -13.43 6.77 -65.45
N SER A 646 -14.42 6.80 -64.52
CA SER A 646 -15.89 7.11 -64.64
C SER A 646 -16.69 6.04 -65.43
N SER A 647 -17.89 5.55 -65.07
CA SER A 647 -19.11 6.22 -64.60
C SER A 647 -20.28 5.23 -64.30
N THR A 648 -21.13 5.58 -63.31
CA THR A 648 -22.63 5.52 -63.25
C THR A 648 -23.48 4.23 -63.44
N HIS A 649 -24.23 3.86 -62.35
CA HIS A 649 -25.70 3.61 -62.15
C HIS A 649 -26.56 2.76 -63.15
N PRO A 650 -27.83 2.30 -62.86
CA PRO A 650 -28.81 2.60 -61.77
C PRO A 650 -29.72 1.42 -61.21
N CYS A 651 -30.59 1.75 -60.21
CA CYS A 651 -32.02 1.34 -59.92
C CYS A 651 -32.54 -0.14 -60.01
N ALA A 652 -33.62 -0.62 -59.36
CA ALA A 652 -34.55 -0.25 -58.28
C ALA A 652 -35.68 -1.35 -58.11
N TYR A 653 -36.51 -1.26 -57.03
CA TYR A 653 -37.86 -1.88 -56.76
C TYR A 653 -37.99 -3.40 -56.42
N SER A 654 -38.33 -3.87 -55.19
CA SER A 654 -39.62 -3.97 -54.40
C SER A 654 -40.61 -5.08 -54.89
N TRP A 655 -41.23 -5.99 -54.09
CA TRP A 655 -42.32 -5.82 -53.09
C TRP A 655 -42.60 -7.08 -52.21
N LYS A 656 -42.90 -6.81 -50.91
CA LYS A 656 -43.95 -7.33 -49.97
C LYS A 656 -44.27 -8.82 -49.70
N ASN A 657 -44.28 -9.18 -48.41
CA ASN A 657 -45.49 -9.46 -47.57
C ASN A 657 -45.05 -9.78 -46.11
N LYS A 658 -45.37 -8.94 -45.10
CA LYS A 658 -46.55 -8.85 -44.21
C LYS A 658 -46.36 -9.52 -42.83
N THR A 659 -46.56 -8.70 -41.80
CA THR A 659 -46.38 -8.83 -40.34
C THR A 659 -47.55 -9.52 -39.61
N PRO A 660 -47.45 -9.81 -38.28
CA PRO A 660 -47.82 -8.83 -37.22
C PRO A 660 -46.83 -8.82 -36.01
N THR A 661 -46.18 -7.69 -35.67
CA THR A 661 -46.48 -6.72 -34.56
C THR A 661 -46.63 -7.34 -33.16
N SER A 662 -45.77 -7.06 -32.17
CA SER A 662 -45.70 -5.82 -31.36
C SER A 662 -44.34 -5.71 -30.62
N LYS A 663 -43.53 -4.68 -30.89
CA LYS A 663 -43.29 -3.41 -30.16
C LYS A 663 -42.70 -3.51 -28.73
N GLY A 664 -41.45 -3.05 -28.62
CA GLY A 664 -40.78 -2.66 -27.37
C GLY A 664 -39.28 -2.41 -27.53
N ARG A 665 -38.86 -1.45 -28.37
CA ARG A 665 -37.45 -1.00 -28.45
C ARG A 665 -37.14 -0.13 -27.23
N PHE A 666 -36.35 -0.63 -26.29
CA PHE A 666 -35.52 0.20 -25.43
C PHE A 666 -34.16 0.39 -26.13
N SER A 667 -33.93 1.58 -26.71
CA SER A 667 -32.58 2.01 -27.07
C SER A 667 -31.90 2.55 -25.83
N VAL A 668 -31.12 1.71 -25.15
CA VAL A 668 -30.13 2.19 -24.19
C VAL A 668 -28.95 2.70 -25.01
N SER A 669 -28.84 4.01 -25.18
CA SER A 669 -27.62 4.63 -25.69
C SER A 669 -26.57 4.56 -24.58
N CYS A 670 -25.82 3.45 -24.54
CA CYS A 670 -24.59 3.39 -23.76
C CYS A 670 -23.56 4.28 -24.48
N SER A 671 -23.19 5.41 -23.89
CA SER A 671 -22.08 6.24 -24.39
C SER A 671 -20.78 5.46 -24.22
N SER A 672 -20.37 4.69 -25.23
CA SER A 672 -19.05 4.06 -25.26
C SER A 672 -18.00 5.13 -25.49
N SER A 673 -17.10 5.35 -24.52
CA SER A 673 -15.94 6.20 -24.75
C SER A 673 -15.00 5.50 -25.73
N SER A 674 -14.86 6.03 -26.95
CA SER A 674 -13.91 5.52 -27.94
C SER A 674 -12.50 5.98 -27.59
N GLN A 675 -11.57 5.04 -27.44
CA GLN A 675 -10.15 5.32 -27.17
C GLN A 675 -9.27 4.52 -28.13
N ALA A 676 -8.19 5.13 -28.62
CA ALA A 676 -7.31 4.54 -29.62
C ALA A 676 -5.87 4.45 -29.10
N TYR A 677 -5.28 3.27 -29.27
CA TYR A 677 -3.90 2.94 -28.88
C TYR A 677 -3.17 2.31 -30.07
N ASP A 678 -1.85 2.34 -30.07
CA ASP A 678 -1.07 1.67 -31.12
C ASP A 678 -1.12 0.15 -30.95
N VAL A 679 -1.05 -0.30 -29.70
CA VAL A 679 -1.03 -1.72 -29.34
C VAL A 679 -2.11 -2.01 -28.29
N VAL A 680 -2.87 -3.08 -28.49
CA VAL A 680 -3.83 -3.60 -27.49
C VAL A 680 -3.40 -4.99 -27.07
N VAL A 681 -3.14 -5.20 -25.78
CA VAL A 681 -2.78 -6.49 -25.19
C VAL A 681 -3.99 -7.05 -24.45
N VAL A 682 -4.42 -8.25 -24.82
CA VAL A 682 -5.52 -8.99 -24.20
C VAL A 682 -4.96 -10.02 -23.23
N GLY A 683 -5.12 -9.78 -21.94
CA GLY A 683 -4.58 -10.57 -20.84
C GLY A 683 -3.54 -9.80 -20.04
N ALA A 684 -3.75 -9.69 -18.72
CA ALA A 684 -2.89 -9.01 -17.75
C ALA A 684 -2.16 -10.00 -16.82
N GLY A 685 -1.92 -11.23 -17.30
CA GLY A 685 -0.93 -12.11 -16.70
C GLY A 685 0.50 -11.60 -16.93
N VAL A 686 1.50 -12.26 -16.34
CA VAL A 686 2.91 -11.85 -16.47
C VAL A 686 3.35 -11.70 -17.93
N ILE A 687 2.88 -12.57 -18.83
CA ILE A 687 3.17 -12.48 -20.27
C ILE A 687 2.67 -11.16 -20.87
N GLY A 688 1.38 -10.85 -20.69
CA GLY A 688 0.80 -9.64 -21.27
C GLY A 688 1.37 -8.35 -20.67
N LEU A 689 1.58 -8.31 -19.35
CA LEU A 689 2.14 -7.14 -18.68
C LEU A 689 3.61 -6.88 -19.04
N THR A 690 4.41 -7.94 -19.24
CA THR A 690 5.79 -7.80 -19.71
C THR A 690 5.86 -7.37 -21.17
N ILE A 691 4.95 -7.87 -22.04
CA ILE A 691 4.80 -7.38 -23.43
C ILE A 691 4.50 -5.88 -23.43
N ALA A 692 3.51 -5.44 -22.64
CA ALA A 692 3.17 -4.04 -22.52
C ALA A 692 4.36 -3.20 -22.04
N ARG A 693 5.07 -3.67 -21.00
CA ARG A 693 6.27 -3.01 -20.49
C ARG A 693 7.34 -2.86 -21.56
N HIS A 694 7.58 -3.92 -22.33
CA HIS A 694 8.65 -3.91 -23.33
C HIS A 694 8.34 -2.89 -24.44
N PHE A 695 7.11 -2.85 -24.97
CA PHE A 695 6.69 -1.79 -25.92
C PHE A 695 6.88 -0.38 -25.35
N LEU A 696 6.49 -0.15 -24.10
CA LEU A 696 6.57 1.17 -23.46
C LEU A 696 8.02 1.64 -23.27
N VAL A 697 8.92 0.72 -22.90
CA VAL A 697 10.33 1.03 -22.64
C VAL A 697 11.15 1.13 -23.92
N SER A 698 10.84 0.34 -24.95
CA SER A 698 11.67 0.23 -26.16
C SER A 698 11.17 1.02 -27.38
N SER A 699 10.02 1.71 -27.28
CA SER A 699 9.43 2.44 -28.40
C SER A 699 8.61 3.65 -27.94
N ASP A 700 8.02 4.39 -28.89
CA ASP A 700 7.06 5.46 -28.65
C ASP A 700 5.58 5.06 -28.74
N LEU A 701 5.30 3.77 -28.89
CA LEU A 701 3.94 3.26 -29.04
C LEU A 701 3.10 3.38 -27.75
N SER A 702 1.83 3.71 -27.91
CA SER A 702 0.82 3.66 -26.86
C SER A 702 0.23 2.26 -26.71
N VAL A 703 0.02 1.81 -25.48
CA VAL A 703 -0.40 0.44 -25.16
C VAL A 703 -1.62 0.45 -24.25
N ALA A 704 -2.66 -0.30 -24.63
CA ALA A 704 -3.76 -0.65 -23.74
C ALA A 704 -3.65 -2.11 -23.30
N VAL A 705 -3.83 -2.38 -22.02
CA VAL A 705 -3.96 -3.76 -21.49
C VAL A 705 -5.40 -3.99 -21.06
N VAL A 706 -6.00 -5.09 -21.51
CA VAL A 706 -7.38 -5.47 -21.21
C VAL A 706 -7.39 -6.83 -20.55
N ASP A 707 -8.10 -7.00 -19.44
CA ASP A 707 -8.30 -8.29 -18.81
C ASP A 707 -9.72 -8.41 -18.25
N LYS A 708 -10.24 -9.65 -18.23
CA LYS A 708 -11.55 -9.97 -17.65
C LYS A 708 -11.57 -9.86 -16.11
N ALA A 709 -10.41 -9.84 -15.48
CA ALA A 709 -10.20 -9.75 -14.04
C ALA A 709 -9.02 -8.79 -13.76
N VAL A 710 -8.43 -8.89 -12.57
CA VAL A 710 -7.23 -8.14 -12.18
C VAL A 710 -5.97 -8.99 -12.38
N PRO A 711 -4.77 -8.37 -12.47
CA PRO A 711 -3.50 -9.10 -12.54
C PRO A 711 -3.35 -10.16 -11.44
N CYS A 712 -2.61 -11.22 -11.74
CA CYS A 712 -2.45 -12.39 -10.86
C CYS A 712 -3.72 -13.21 -10.55
N SER A 713 -4.88 -12.94 -11.17
CA SER A 713 -6.09 -13.81 -11.01
C SER A 713 -5.99 -15.17 -11.70
N GLY A 714 -5.02 -15.37 -12.59
CA GLY A 714 -4.78 -16.62 -13.31
C GLY A 714 -3.55 -17.39 -12.83
N ALA A 715 -2.92 -18.15 -13.74
CA ALA A 715 -1.74 -18.96 -13.46
C ALA A 715 -0.59 -18.19 -12.79
N THR A 716 -0.41 -16.91 -13.13
CA THR A 716 0.66 -16.05 -12.58
C THR A 716 0.63 -15.99 -11.06
N GLY A 717 -0.52 -15.71 -10.43
CA GLY A 717 -0.62 -15.60 -8.97
C GLY A 717 -0.61 -16.95 -8.24
N ALA A 718 -0.91 -18.04 -8.95
CA ALA A 718 -0.94 -19.38 -8.39
C ALA A 718 0.42 -20.11 -8.40
N GLY A 719 1.40 -19.59 -9.16
CA GLY A 719 2.71 -20.20 -9.31
C GLY A 719 3.59 -20.15 -8.07
N GLN A 720 4.63 -20.99 -8.05
CA GLN A 720 5.63 -21.06 -6.99
C GLN A 720 6.69 -19.94 -7.08
N GLY A 721 6.87 -19.34 -8.25
CA GLY A 721 7.79 -18.22 -8.43
C GLY A 721 9.23 -18.57 -8.85
N HIS A 722 9.60 -19.85 -8.89
CA HIS A 722 10.95 -20.27 -9.29
C HIS A 722 11.18 -20.14 -10.81
N LEU A 723 12.36 -19.67 -11.18
CA LEU A 723 12.85 -19.50 -12.55
C LEU A 723 13.74 -20.69 -12.92
N TRP A 724 13.14 -21.87 -13.05
CA TRP A 724 13.87 -23.14 -13.21
C TRP A 724 14.60 -23.25 -14.55
N MET A 725 15.93 -23.16 -14.54
CA MET A 725 16.78 -23.59 -15.66
C MET A 725 17.31 -25.01 -15.46
N VAL A 726 17.41 -25.50 -14.22
CA VAL A 726 17.91 -26.87 -13.93
C VAL A 726 17.09 -27.96 -14.61
N ASN A 727 15.81 -27.70 -14.88
CA ASN A 727 14.91 -28.66 -15.51
C ASN A 727 14.85 -28.54 -17.05
N LYS A 728 15.56 -27.56 -17.63
CA LYS A 728 15.57 -27.27 -19.08
C LYS A 728 16.64 -28.05 -19.82
N THR A 729 16.32 -28.45 -21.03
CA THR A 729 17.22 -29.26 -21.87
C THR A 729 17.91 -28.36 -22.89
N PRO A 730 19.24 -28.20 -22.82
CA PRO A 730 20.02 -27.52 -23.85
C PRO A 730 19.73 -28.05 -25.25
N GLY A 731 19.68 -27.16 -26.24
CA GLY A 731 19.33 -27.49 -27.64
C GLY A 731 17.85 -27.81 -27.89
N SER A 732 17.00 -27.85 -26.85
CA SER A 732 15.56 -27.96 -27.05
C SER A 732 14.99 -26.67 -27.66
N ALA A 733 13.84 -26.77 -28.33
CA ALA A 733 13.17 -25.62 -28.94
C ALA A 733 12.87 -24.45 -27.96
N THR A 734 12.79 -24.72 -26.66
CA THR A 734 12.51 -23.68 -25.64
C THR A 734 13.76 -23.15 -24.94
N TRP A 735 14.93 -23.76 -25.18
CA TRP A 735 16.17 -23.45 -24.47
C TRP A 735 16.62 -22.01 -24.66
N ASP A 736 16.71 -21.55 -25.91
CA ASP A 736 17.22 -20.21 -26.21
C ASP A 736 16.29 -19.13 -25.68
N LEU A 737 14.97 -19.35 -25.77
CA LEU A 737 13.96 -18.45 -25.21
C LEU A 737 14.07 -18.36 -23.69
N ALA A 738 14.19 -19.51 -23.01
CA ALA A 738 14.33 -19.57 -21.55
C ALA A 738 15.64 -18.90 -21.09
N SER A 739 16.76 -19.22 -21.75
CA SER A 739 18.09 -18.67 -21.46
C SER A 739 18.12 -17.16 -21.65
N ARG A 740 17.57 -16.66 -22.77
CA ARG A 740 17.45 -15.22 -23.04
C ARG A 740 16.58 -14.52 -22.00
N SER A 741 15.44 -15.10 -21.67
CA SER A 741 14.53 -14.53 -20.67
C SER A 741 15.16 -14.50 -19.27
N HIS A 742 15.93 -15.53 -18.91
CA HIS A 742 16.68 -15.55 -17.65
C HIS A 742 17.74 -14.44 -17.58
N GLN A 743 18.45 -14.17 -18.67
CA GLN A 743 19.38 -13.01 -18.76
C GLN A 743 18.65 -11.67 -18.61
N LEU A 744 17.47 -11.53 -19.22
CA LEU A 744 16.65 -10.32 -19.11
C LEU A 744 16.15 -10.10 -17.67
N TRP A 745 15.83 -11.17 -16.94
CA TRP A 745 15.50 -11.07 -15.52
C TRP A 745 16.69 -10.55 -14.70
N LYS A 746 17.89 -11.09 -14.91
CA LYS A 746 19.12 -10.60 -14.25
C LYS A 746 19.41 -9.12 -14.60
N THR A 747 19.20 -8.74 -15.85
CA THR A 747 19.36 -7.34 -16.29
C THR A 747 18.35 -6.41 -15.62
N LEU A 748 17.11 -6.86 -15.45
CA LEU A 748 16.08 -6.09 -14.74
C LEU A 748 16.44 -5.90 -13.26
N VAL A 749 16.94 -6.94 -12.61
CA VAL A 749 17.41 -6.88 -11.21
C VAL A 749 18.55 -5.89 -11.07
N GLN A 750 19.56 -5.97 -11.94
CA GLN A 750 20.67 -5.01 -11.95
C GLN A 750 20.17 -3.56 -12.12
N SER A 751 19.21 -3.34 -13.02
CA SER A 751 18.61 -2.01 -13.21
C SER A 751 17.87 -1.49 -11.96
N ILE A 752 17.26 -2.38 -11.18
CA ILE A 752 16.61 -2.03 -9.90
C ILE A 752 17.66 -1.62 -8.87
N GLU A 753 18.77 -2.36 -8.79
CA GLU A 753 19.89 -2.05 -7.89
C GLU A 753 20.56 -0.72 -8.25
N GLU A 754 20.77 -0.45 -9.54
CA GLU A 754 21.31 0.82 -10.05
C GLU A 754 20.42 2.04 -9.71
N GLN A 755 19.11 1.81 -9.56
CA GLN A 755 18.15 2.82 -9.09
C GLN A 755 18.18 3.01 -7.56
N GLY A 756 18.99 2.23 -6.83
CA GLY A 756 19.08 2.24 -5.37
C GLY A 756 17.91 1.56 -4.67
N LEU A 757 17.19 0.69 -5.37
CA LEU A 757 16.08 -0.11 -4.83
C LEU A 757 16.56 -1.54 -4.51
N ASP A 758 15.84 -2.22 -3.62
CA ASP A 758 16.13 -3.60 -3.22
C ASP A 758 15.30 -4.60 -4.06
N PRO A 759 15.93 -5.46 -4.89
CA PRO A 759 15.24 -6.48 -5.68
C PRO A 759 14.42 -7.47 -4.86
N MET A 760 14.82 -7.77 -3.62
CA MET A 760 14.06 -8.62 -2.71
C MET A 760 12.72 -7.96 -2.35
N VAL A 761 12.72 -6.63 -2.15
CA VAL A 761 11.50 -5.87 -1.83
C VAL A 761 10.62 -5.70 -3.07
N GLU A 762 11.21 -5.32 -4.21
CA GLU A 762 10.46 -4.96 -5.42
C GLU A 762 9.95 -6.19 -6.20
N LEU A 763 10.74 -7.26 -6.29
CA LEU A 763 10.41 -8.46 -7.08
C LEU A 763 10.22 -9.72 -6.22
N GLY A 764 10.65 -9.71 -4.96
CA GLY A 764 10.85 -10.96 -4.22
C GLY A 764 12.01 -11.79 -4.77
N TRP A 765 13.01 -11.13 -5.37
CA TRP A 765 14.14 -11.80 -6.01
C TRP A 765 15.04 -12.48 -4.96
N LYS A 766 15.12 -13.81 -5.03
CA LYS A 766 15.95 -14.65 -4.17
C LYS A 766 16.83 -15.55 -5.03
N GLN A 767 18.14 -15.42 -4.90
CA GLN A 767 19.10 -16.35 -5.50
C GLN A 767 19.27 -17.57 -4.60
N SER A 768 18.24 -18.43 -4.57
CA SER A 768 18.22 -19.61 -3.71
C SER A 768 18.88 -20.84 -4.34
N GLY A 769 19.22 -20.80 -5.64
CA GLY A 769 19.59 -22.01 -6.37
C GLY A 769 18.44 -23.01 -6.48
N SER A 770 18.68 -24.08 -7.22
CA SER A 770 17.70 -25.15 -7.40
C SER A 770 18.33 -26.53 -7.45
N LEU A 771 17.60 -27.54 -6.98
CA LEU A 771 18.01 -28.93 -6.88
C LEU A 771 16.97 -29.83 -7.55
N LEU A 772 17.40 -30.61 -8.53
CA LEU A 772 16.61 -31.71 -9.10
C LEU A 772 17.02 -33.02 -8.44
N ILE A 773 16.15 -33.60 -7.62
CA ILE A 773 16.43 -34.73 -6.72
C ILE A 773 16.04 -36.06 -7.36
N GLY A 774 17.01 -36.98 -7.46
CA GLY A 774 16.81 -38.39 -7.79
C GLY A 774 16.97 -39.27 -6.55
N ARG A 775 16.23 -40.36 -6.47
CA ARG A 775 16.25 -41.32 -5.35
C ARG A 775 16.65 -42.74 -5.76
N THR A 776 16.96 -42.94 -7.04
CA THR A 776 17.38 -44.23 -7.61
C THR A 776 18.68 -44.08 -8.38
N ASP A 777 19.44 -45.18 -8.52
CA ASP A 777 20.67 -45.19 -9.32
C ASP A 777 20.44 -44.75 -10.77
N ALA A 778 19.31 -45.15 -11.36
CA ALA A 778 18.95 -44.74 -12.73
C ALA A 778 18.71 -43.22 -12.84
N GLU A 779 18.00 -42.62 -11.88
CA GLU A 779 17.82 -41.16 -11.84
C GLU A 779 19.15 -40.45 -11.57
N SER A 780 20.00 -41.02 -10.71
CA SER A 780 21.32 -40.49 -10.40
C SER A 780 22.20 -40.39 -11.66
N ASP A 781 22.21 -41.41 -12.52
CA ASP A 781 22.94 -41.37 -13.79
C ASP A 781 22.35 -40.37 -14.80
N VAL A 782 21.02 -40.25 -14.85
CA VAL A 782 20.35 -39.20 -15.65
C VAL A 782 20.77 -37.81 -15.16
N LEU A 783 20.89 -37.59 -13.85
CA LEU A 783 21.31 -36.31 -13.27
C LEU A 783 22.78 -35.98 -13.58
N LYS A 784 23.69 -36.96 -13.63
CA LYS A 784 25.07 -36.73 -14.10
C LYS A 784 25.10 -36.25 -15.56
N GLY A 785 24.35 -36.93 -16.43
CA GLY A 785 24.22 -36.54 -17.83
C GLY A 785 23.63 -35.15 -17.99
N ARG A 786 22.62 -34.81 -17.19
CA ARG A 786 22.01 -33.48 -17.12
C ARG A 786 23.00 -32.40 -16.72
N VAL A 787 23.76 -32.60 -15.64
CA VAL A 787 24.78 -31.64 -15.18
C VAL A 787 25.81 -31.40 -16.27
N LYS A 788 26.30 -32.47 -16.92
CA LYS A 788 27.22 -32.35 -18.04
C LYS A 788 26.66 -31.48 -19.17
N LEU A 789 25.43 -31.74 -19.61
CA LEU A 789 24.77 -30.95 -20.66
C LEU A 789 24.61 -29.47 -20.28
N LEU A 790 24.23 -29.18 -19.03
CA LEU A 790 24.08 -27.81 -18.54
C LEU A 790 25.43 -27.08 -18.50
N CYS A 791 26.50 -27.75 -18.07
CA CYS A 791 27.86 -27.22 -18.08
C CYS A 791 28.38 -26.95 -19.50
N GLU A 792 28.16 -27.88 -20.43
CA GLU A 792 28.49 -27.69 -21.85
C GLU A 792 27.73 -26.51 -22.48
N ALA A 793 26.52 -26.23 -22.00
CA ALA A 793 25.72 -25.07 -22.40
C ALA A 793 26.11 -23.77 -21.67
N GLY A 794 27.16 -23.78 -20.85
CA GLY A 794 27.72 -22.60 -20.18
C GLY A 794 27.06 -22.25 -18.83
N LEU A 795 26.22 -23.11 -18.28
CA LEU A 795 25.66 -22.92 -16.93
C LEU A 795 26.55 -23.57 -15.87
N LYS A 796 26.62 -22.97 -14.68
CA LYS A 796 27.33 -23.54 -13.53
C LYS A 796 26.45 -24.57 -12.84
N ALA A 797 26.49 -25.82 -13.30
CA ALA A 797 25.75 -26.92 -12.69
C ALA A 797 26.70 -27.90 -11.98
N GLU A 798 26.22 -28.48 -10.88
CA GLU A 798 26.99 -29.42 -10.06
C GLU A 798 26.20 -30.69 -9.82
N TYR A 799 26.88 -31.83 -9.82
CA TYR A 799 26.30 -33.10 -9.41
C TYR A 799 26.60 -33.32 -7.93
N LEU A 800 25.55 -33.44 -7.12
CA LEU A 800 25.68 -33.73 -5.70
C LEU A 800 25.38 -35.21 -5.47
N CYS A 801 26.40 -35.93 -4.99
CA CYS A 801 26.20 -37.28 -4.46
C CYS A 801 25.50 -37.22 -3.10
N SER A 802 25.09 -38.37 -2.55
CA SER A 802 24.35 -38.44 -1.29
C SER A 802 25.06 -37.72 -0.13
N SER A 803 26.38 -37.83 -0.03
CA SER A 803 27.15 -37.19 1.05
C SER A 803 27.24 -35.67 0.96
N ASP A 804 27.09 -35.10 -0.24
CA ASP A 804 27.10 -33.64 -0.42
C ASP A 804 25.67 -33.09 -0.38
N LEU A 805 24.71 -33.84 -0.93
CA LEU A 805 23.29 -33.48 -0.89
C LEU A 805 22.78 -33.32 0.55
N ILE A 806 23.18 -34.20 1.48
CA ILE A 806 22.77 -34.09 2.89
C ILE A 806 23.37 -32.86 3.60
N LYS A 807 24.50 -32.33 3.13
CA LYS A 807 25.08 -31.10 3.68
C LYS A 807 24.30 -29.88 3.19
N GLU A 808 23.89 -29.89 1.92
CA GLU A 808 23.12 -28.82 1.30
C GLU A 808 21.66 -28.78 1.79
N GLU A 809 21.03 -29.94 2.03
CA GLU A 809 19.66 -30.05 2.53
C GLU A 809 19.54 -31.08 3.67
N PRO A 810 19.89 -30.70 4.92
CA PRO A 810 19.99 -31.63 6.06
C PRO A 810 18.68 -32.32 6.45
N ASP A 811 17.54 -31.70 6.15
CA ASP A 811 16.21 -32.22 6.49
C ASP A 811 15.60 -33.12 5.40
N LEU A 812 16.27 -33.23 4.25
CA LEU A 812 15.89 -34.11 3.15
C LEU A 812 16.24 -35.56 3.50
N LEU A 813 15.36 -36.50 3.16
CA LEU A 813 15.68 -37.92 3.19
C LEU A 813 16.66 -38.23 2.06
N VAL A 814 17.90 -38.54 2.43
CA VAL A 814 18.97 -38.88 1.50
C VAL A 814 19.44 -40.30 1.79
N ASP A 815 19.12 -41.21 0.87
CA ASP A 815 19.60 -42.60 0.87
C ASP A 815 20.89 -42.72 0.05
N LYS A 816 21.56 -43.88 0.12
CA LYS A 816 22.80 -44.17 -0.64
C LYS A 816 22.69 -43.98 -2.17
N ASP A 817 21.49 -44.13 -2.72
CA ASP A 817 21.20 -44.03 -4.15
C ASP A 817 20.61 -42.65 -4.51
N SER A 818 20.50 -41.74 -3.53
CA SER A 818 19.99 -40.39 -3.73
C SER A 818 21.07 -39.45 -4.26
N ALA A 819 20.70 -38.61 -5.21
CA ALA A 819 21.60 -37.61 -5.81
C ALA A 819 20.81 -36.39 -6.29
N ALA A 820 21.53 -35.31 -6.60
CA ALA A 820 20.91 -34.12 -7.16
C ALA A 820 21.72 -33.48 -8.29
N ALA A 821 21.02 -32.89 -9.26
CA ALA A 821 21.60 -31.85 -10.10
C ALA A 821 21.33 -30.50 -9.44
N PHE A 822 22.40 -29.79 -9.09
CA PHE A 822 22.37 -28.48 -8.45
C PHE A 822 22.67 -27.38 -9.45
N LEU A 823 21.84 -26.33 -9.46
CA LEU A 823 22.06 -25.13 -10.26
C LEU A 823 22.00 -23.88 -9.35
N PRO A 824 23.14 -23.37 -8.84
CA PRO A 824 23.20 -22.21 -7.93
C PRO A 824 22.67 -20.91 -8.54
N ASP A 825 22.71 -20.77 -9.86
CA ASP A 825 22.28 -19.55 -10.55
C ASP A 825 20.76 -19.46 -10.75
N ASP A 826 20.00 -20.51 -10.43
CA ASP A 826 18.54 -20.45 -10.43
C ASP A 826 18.02 -19.54 -9.32
N CYS A 827 16.94 -18.82 -9.63
CA CYS A 827 16.39 -17.79 -8.76
C CYS A 827 14.89 -18.00 -8.55
N GLN A 828 14.36 -17.37 -7.52
CA GLN A 828 12.93 -17.26 -7.25
C GLN A 828 12.50 -15.79 -7.27
N ILE A 829 11.29 -15.54 -7.73
CA ILE A 829 10.59 -14.27 -7.61
C ILE A 829 9.25 -14.46 -6.91
N ASP A 830 8.73 -13.40 -6.28
CA ASP A 830 7.34 -13.37 -5.87
C ASP A 830 6.49 -12.81 -7.01
N ALA A 831 5.51 -13.61 -7.46
CA ALA A 831 4.70 -13.26 -8.62
C ALA A 831 3.89 -11.97 -8.41
N TYR A 832 3.37 -11.73 -7.19
CA TYR A 832 2.57 -10.54 -6.89
C TYR A 832 3.43 -9.29 -6.84
N ARG A 833 4.59 -9.33 -6.18
CA ARG A 833 5.55 -8.21 -6.14
C ARG A 833 6.05 -7.87 -7.54
N THR A 834 6.46 -8.89 -8.30
CA THR A 834 6.94 -8.73 -9.67
C THR A 834 5.90 -8.09 -10.59
N VAL A 835 4.65 -8.57 -10.54
CA VAL A 835 3.55 -7.99 -11.32
C VAL A 835 3.26 -6.56 -10.88
N ALA A 836 3.21 -6.28 -9.57
CA ALA A 836 2.99 -4.93 -9.04
C ALA A 836 4.10 -3.95 -9.49
N TYR A 837 5.36 -4.39 -9.50
CA TYR A 837 6.49 -3.60 -10.01
C TYR A 837 6.34 -3.29 -11.51
N ILE A 838 5.98 -4.30 -12.32
CA ILE A 838 5.76 -4.13 -13.75
C ILE A 838 4.59 -3.18 -14.02
N GLU A 839 3.45 -3.35 -13.33
CA GLU A 839 2.30 -2.46 -13.44
C GLU A 839 2.64 -1.02 -13.05
N LYS A 840 3.34 -0.83 -11.93
CA LYS A 840 3.82 0.48 -11.49
C LYS A 840 4.70 1.13 -12.56
N THR A 841 5.61 0.35 -13.16
CA THR A 841 6.46 0.81 -14.26
C THR A 841 5.63 1.23 -15.47
N ASN A 842 4.66 0.41 -15.89
CA ASN A 842 3.80 0.69 -17.04
C ASN A 842 2.93 1.94 -16.80
N ARG A 843 2.34 2.08 -15.61
CA ARG A 843 1.52 3.24 -15.20
C ARG A 843 2.31 4.55 -15.21
N SER A 844 3.63 4.53 -15.07
CA SER A 844 4.44 5.76 -15.21
C SER A 844 4.29 6.42 -16.59
N PHE A 845 3.99 5.63 -17.62
CA PHE A 845 3.74 6.10 -18.99
C PHE A 845 2.31 6.61 -19.23
N ALA A 846 1.37 6.38 -18.30
CA ALA A 846 0.00 6.88 -18.40
C ALA A 846 -0.05 8.42 -18.38
N SER A 847 0.86 9.05 -17.63
CA SER A 847 1.00 10.51 -17.58
C SER A 847 1.36 11.14 -18.94
N LYS A 848 1.97 10.34 -19.83
CA LYS A 848 2.31 10.69 -21.22
C LYS A 848 1.22 10.27 -22.22
N GLY A 849 0.07 9.78 -21.75
CA GLY A 849 -1.00 9.25 -22.59
C GLY A 849 -0.65 7.94 -23.31
N ARG A 850 0.40 7.25 -22.89
CA ARG A 850 0.93 6.07 -23.59
C ARG A 850 0.52 4.73 -22.97
N TYR A 851 -0.12 4.71 -21.82
CA TYR A 851 -0.54 3.46 -21.18
C TYR A 851 -1.89 3.61 -20.47
N THR A 852 -2.76 2.62 -20.68
CA THR A 852 -4.04 2.49 -19.98
C THR A 852 -4.36 1.02 -19.73
N GLU A 853 -5.03 0.75 -18.61
CA GLU A 853 -5.46 -0.59 -18.21
C GLU A 853 -6.99 -0.66 -18.08
N PHE A 854 -7.57 -1.75 -18.56
CA PHE A 854 -9.00 -2.05 -18.56
C PHE A 854 -9.21 -3.41 -17.89
N TYR A 855 -9.21 -3.41 -16.56
CA TYR A 855 -9.47 -4.61 -15.75
C TYR A 855 -10.95 -4.79 -15.48
N ASP A 856 -11.35 -6.02 -15.12
CA ASP A 856 -12.75 -6.42 -14.96
C ASP A 856 -13.60 -6.10 -16.21
N ASP A 857 -12.99 -6.20 -17.39
CA ASP A 857 -13.61 -5.82 -18.66
C ASP A 857 -13.33 -6.87 -19.74
N PRO A 858 -14.03 -8.02 -19.71
CA PRO A 858 -13.78 -9.13 -20.61
C PRO A 858 -13.95 -8.72 -22.08
N VAL A 859 -13.01 -9.14 -22.92
CA VAL A 859 -13.11 -9.05 -24.37
C VAL A 859 -14.28 -9.91 -24.87
N LYS A 860 -15.08 -9.34 -25.78
CA LYS A 860 -16.28 -9.97 -26.35
C LYS A 860 -16.11 -10.30 -27.83
N CYS A 861 -15.57 -9.38 -28.62
CA CYS A 861 -15.32 -9.59 -30.04
C CYS A 861 -14.19 -8.69 -30.55
N PHE A 862 -13.68 -9.04 -31.73
CA PHE A 862 -12.85 -8.16 -32.54
C PHE A 862 -13.71 -7.45 -33.57
N ILE A 863 -13.33 -6.23 -33.93
CA ILE A 863 -13.98 -5.47 -35.01
C ILE A 863 -12.97 -5.39 -36.16
N ARG A 864 -13.36 -5.86 -37.35
CA ARG A 864 -12.51 -5.77 -38.55
C ARG A 864 -12.69 -4.43 -39.26
N SER A 865 -11.67 -4.05 -40.01
CA SER A 865 -11.80 -3.04 -41.05
C SER A 865 -12.36 -3.68 -42.33
N ASP A 866 -13.34 -3.03 -42.93
CA ASP A 866 -13.93 -3.46 -44.21
C ASP A 866 -12.95 -3.28 -45.38
N SER A 867 -11.91 -2.45 -45.24
CA SER A 867 -10.97 -2.10 -46.31
C SER A 867 -9.80 -3.06 -46.48
N ASN A 868 -9.25 -3.61 -45.39
CA ASN A 868 -8.05 -4.45 -45.42
C ASN A 868 -8.19 -5.77 -44.64
N GLY A 869 -9.34 -6.02 -44.00
CA GLY A 869 -9.60 -7.24 -43.23
C GLY A 869 -8.82 -7.34 -41.91
N GLU A 870 -8.06 -6.32 -41.51
CA GLU A 870 -7.33 -6.30 -40.25
C GLU A 870 -8.25 -6.00 -39.06
N VAL A 871 -7.80 -6.32 -37.84
CA VAL A 871 -8.54 -5.99 -36.62
C VAL A 871 -8.31 -4.54 -36.26
N LYS A 872 -9.33 -3.68 -36.39
CA LYS A 872 -9.25 -2.25 -36.06
C LYS A 872 -9.53 -1.94 -34.58
N ALA A 873 -10.27 -2.81 -33.90
CA ALA A 873 -10.61 -2.60 -32.50
C ALA A 873 -10.92 -3.90 -31.75
N VAL A 874 -10.73 -3.86 -30.44
CA VAL A 874 -11.16 -4.87 -29.48
C VAL A 874 -12.40 -4.35 -28.75
N GLN A 875 -13.51 -5.06 -28.88
CA GLN A 875 -14.74 -4.77 -28.17
C GLN A 875 -14.74 -5.55 -26.85
N THR A 876 -14.90 -4.83 -25.75
CA THR A 876 -15.05 -5.40 -24.41
C THR A 876 -16.50 -5.26 -23.94
N SER A 877 -16.78 -5.71 -22.71
CA SER A 877 -18.10 -5.56 -22.11
C SER A 877 -18.49 -4.10 -21.85
N LYS A 878 -17.52 -3.21 -21.66
CA LYS A 878 -17.74 -1.80 -21.30
C LYS A 878 -17.23 -0.80 -22.36
N ASN A 879 -16.25 -1.20 -23.18
CA ASN A 879 -15.46 -0.29 -24.01
C ASN A 879 -15.27 -0.82 -25.44
N THR A 880 -14.97 0.11 -26.36
CA THR A 880 -14.46 -0.20 -27.70
C THR A 880 -13.08 0.42 -27.82
N ILE A 881 -12.04 -0.41 -27.90
CA ILE A 881 -10.65 0.02 -27.84
C ILE A 881 -10.02 -0.17 -29.22
N TYR A 882 -9.70 0.92 -29.90
CA TYR A 882 -9.12 0.88 -31.24
C TYR A 882 -7.62 0.58 -31.17
N SER A 883 -7.15 -0.30 -32.06
CA SER A 883 -5.73 -0.60 -32.25
C SER A 883 -5.27 -0.07 -33.60
N LYS A 884 -4.18 0.70 -33.62
CA LYS A 884 -3.60 1.24 -34.86
C LYS A 884 -2.56 0.32 -35.49
N LYS A 885 -1.89 -0.52 -34.70
CA LYS A 885 -0.73 -1.30 -35.15
C LYS A 885 -0.83 -2.79 -34.83
N ALA A 886 -1.16 -3.17 -33.60
CA ALA A 886 -1.20 -4.59 -33.22
C ALA A 886 -2.19 -4.92 -32.12
N VAL A 887 -2.75 -6.13 -32.17
CA VAL A 887 -3.50 -6.76 -31.07
C VAL A 887 -2.77 -8.02 -30.64
N ILE A 888 -2.43 -8.14 -29.36
CA ILE A 888 -1.71 -9.31 -28.82
C ILE A 888 -2.61 -10.06 -27.86
N VAL A 889 -2.86 -11.34 -28.11
CA VAL A 889 -3.65 -12.21 -27.24
C VAL A 889 -2.73 -13.03 -26.35
N ALA A 890 -2.69 -12.67 -25.07
CA ALA A 890 -1.92 -13.27 -23.99
C ALA A 890 -2.84 -13.76 -22.84
N ALA A 891 -4.01 -14.30 -23.18
CA ALA A 891 -5.09 -14.65 -22.26
C ALA A 891 -4.89 -15.99 -21.51
N GLY A 892 -3.64 -16.47 -21.37
CA GLY A 892 -3.33 -17.71 -20.66
C GLY A 892 -4.09 -18.92 -21.19
N CYS A 893 -4.67 -19.73 -20.30
CA CYS A 893 -5.41 -20.94 -20.68
C CYS A 893 -6.75 -20.65 -21.37
N TRP A 894 -7.20 -19.39 -21.38
CA TRP A 894 -8.41 -18.97 -22.08
C TRP A 894 -8.15 -18.60 -23.54
N THR A 895 -6.89 -18.55 -23.99
CA THR A 895 -6.56 -18.18 -25.37
C THR A 895 -7.27 -19.09 -26.39
N GLY A 896 -7.31 -20.40 -26.17
CA GLY A 896 -7.99 -21.33 -27.10
C GLY A 896 -9.47 -21.01 -27.28
N SER A 897 -10.24 -21.01 -26.18
CA SER A 897 -11.68 -20.69 -26.19
C SER A 897 -11.97 -19.27 -26.68
N LEU A 898 -11.14 -18.31 -26.27
CA LEU A 898 -11.30 -16.91 -26.69
C LEU A 898 -11.13 -16.78 -28.20
N MET A 899 -10.06 -17.34 -28.78
CA MET A 899 -9.85 -17.29 -30.22
C MET A 899 -11.02 -17.97 -30.96
N GLN A 900 -11.45 -19.15 -30.52
CA GLN A 900 -12.59 -19.82 -31.15
C GLN A 900 -13.87 -18.95 -31.17
N ASP A 901 -14.17 -18.26 -30.07
CA ASP A 901 -15.32 -17.35 -29.99
C ASP A 901 -15.16 -16.09 -30.85
N LEU A 902 -13.95 -15.52 -30.91
CA LEU A 902 -13.65 -14.33 -31.69
C LEU A 902 -13.74 -14.57 -33.20
N PHE A 903 -13.38 -15.77 -33.67
CA PHE A 903 -13.34 -16.14 -35.10
C PHE A 903 -14.61 -16.83 -35.60
N ARG A 904 -15.52 -17.25 -34.71
CA ARG A 904 -16.74 -18.01 -35.04
C ARG A 904 -17.54 -17.43 -36.20
N ASN A 905 -17.60 -16.10 -36.31
CA ASN A 905 -18.41 -15.40 -37.31
C ASN A 905 -17.61 -14.99 -38.57
N TRP A 906 -16.32 -15.31 -38.66
CA TRP A 906 -15.43 -14.85 -39.72
C TRP A 906 -15.12 -15.93 -40.77
N GLY A 907 -15.73 -17.11 -40.65
CA GLY A 907 -15.48 -18.24 -41.57
C GLY A 907 -14.04 -18.76 -41.54
N MET A 908 -13.28 -18.40 -40.50
CA MET A 908 -11.92 -18.87 -40.27
C MET A 908 -11.97 -20.04 -39.27
N ASP A 909 -11.46 -21.20 -39.68
CA ASP A 909 -11.28 -22.33 -38.78
C ASP A 909 -9.89 -22.24 -38.15
N LEU A 910 -9.80 -21.56 -37.00
CA LEU A 910 -8.55 -21.33 -36.28
C LEU A 910 -8.62 -22.00 -34.92
N HIS A 911 -8.12 -23.24 -34.84
CA HIS A 911 -8.04 -23.97 -33.58
C HIS A 911 -6.69 -23.74 -32.89
N VAL A 912 -6.71 -23.09 -31.72
CA VAL A 912 -5.52 -22.90 -30.88
C VAL A 912 -5.62 -23.86 -29.69
N PRO A 913 -4.86 -24.97 -29.66
CA PRO A 913 -5.02 -26.08 -28.70
C PRO A 913 -4.41 -25.78 -27.32
N VAL A 914 -4.58 -24.54 -26.82
CA VAL A 914 -4.19 -24.18 -25.45
C VAL A 914 -5.27 -24.69 -24.50
N MET A 915 -4.89 -25.58 -23.60
CA MET A 915 -5.81 -26.21 -22.64
C MET A 915 -5.49 -25.82 -21.19
N PRO A 916 -6.49 -25.71 -20.31
CA PRO A 916 -6.25 -25.52 -18.88
C PRO A 916 -5.76 -26.82 -18.23
N ARG A 917 -4.59 -26.77 -17.60
CA ARG A 917 -4.09 -27.85 -16.73
C ARG A 917 -4.04 -27.36 -15.28
N LYS A 918 -4.95 -27.85 -14.46
CA LYS A 918 -5.09 -27.46 -13.06
C LYS A 918 -3.86 -27.88 -12.25
N GLY A 919 -3.45 -27.03 -11.32
CA GLY A 919 -2.43 -27.34 -10.32
C GLY A 919 -2.76 -26.73 -8.97
N HIS A 920 -2.48 -27.51 -7.93
CA HIS A 920 -2.54 -27.07 -6.53
C HIS A 920 -1.13 -26.82 -6.01
N LEU A 921 -0.99 -25.74 -5.24
CA LEU A 921 0.20 -25.41 -4.47
C LEU A 921 -0.24 -25.14 -3.04
N LEU A 922 0.16 -26.02 -2.12
CA LEU A 922 -0.02 -25.88 -0.69
C LEU A 922 0.97 -24.83 -0.15
N VAL A 923 0.47 -23.88 0.62
CA VAL A 923 1.26 -22.82 1.25
C VAL A 923 1.07 -22.94 2.75
N VAL A 924 2.16 -23.07 3.51
CA VAL A 924 2.14 -23.14 4.97
C VAL A 924 2.88 -21.94 5.53
N GLN A 925 2.17 -21.10 6.28
CA GLN A 925 2.70 -19.85 6.85
C GLN A 925 3.35 -20.11 8.22
N ASN A 926 4.37 -19.31 8.56
CA ASN A 926 5.11 -19.41 9.83
C ASN A 926 5.65 -20.81 10.14
N PHE A 927 6.17 -21.49 9.11
CA PHE A 927 6.60 -22.88 9.23
C PHE A 927 8.12 -22.98 9.41
N ASN A 928 8.56 -23.20 10.65
CA ASN A 928 9.98 -23.26 11.01
C ASN A 928 10.46 -24.69 11.33
N PHE A 929 9.69 -25.72 10.95
CA PHE A 929 9.97 -27.12 11.32
C PHE A 929 10.95 -27.81 10.36
N LEU A 930 11.13 -27.26 9.17
CA LEU A 930 12.07 -27.73 8.17
C LEU A 930 13.07 -26.63 7.84
N GLN A 931 14.35 -27.00 7.79
CA GLN A 931 15.36 -26.21 7.11
C GLN A 931 15.32 -26.55 5.62
N MET A 932 15.25 -25.53 4.77
CA MET A 932 15.29 -25.69 3.32
C MET A 932 16.01 -24.50 2.70
N ASN A 933 17.11 -24.78 2.01
CA ASN A 933 18.02 -23.76 1.52
C ASN A 933 17.72 -23.40 0.05
N HIS A 934 17.33 -24.39 -0.75
CA HIS A 934 17.14 -24.28 -2.20
C HIS A 934 15.70 -24.56 -2.65
N GLY A 935 15.42 -24.29 -3.92
CA GLY A 935 14.22 -24.81 -4.59
C GLY A 935 14.40 -26.27 -4.95
N LEU A 936 13.55 -27.15 -4.43
CA LEU A 936 13.64 -28.59 -4.66
C LEU A 936 12.57 -29.06 -5.64
N MET A 937 12.95 -29.94 -6.57
CA MET A 937 12.06 -30.61 -7.51
C MET A 937 12.46 -32.08 -7.64
N GLU A 938 11.48 -32.99 -7.61
CA GLU A 938 11.71 -34.40 -7.89
C GLU A 938 12.03 -34.66 -9.37
N ALA A 939 13.00 -35.54 -9.67
CA ALA A 939 13.43 -35.87 -11.03
C ALA A 939 12.29 -36.41 -11.90
N ASP A 940 11.42 -37.26 -11.34
CA ASP A 940 10.27 -37.85 -12.04
C ASP A 940 9.20 -36.82 -12.46
N TYR A 941 9.30 -35.56 -11.99
CA TYR A 941 8.50 -34.44 -12.49
C TYR A 941 8.61 -34.28 -14.03
N LEU A 942 9.73 -34.72 -14.60
CA LEU A 942 10.02 -34.69 -16.03
C LEU A 942 9.29 -35.76 -16.84
N ASN A 943 8.91 -36.89 -16.23
CA ASN A 943 8.35 -38.05 -16.92
C ASN A 943 6.81 -38.10 -16.90
N HIS A 944 6.15 -37.17 -16.21
CA HIS A 944 4.68 -37.17 -16.16
C HIS A 944 4.06 -36.98 -17.55
N PRO A 945 3.04 -37.80 -17.89
CA PRO A 945 2.61 -37.97 -19.27
C PRO A 945 2.18 -36.64 -19.90
N THR A 946 2.90 -36.25 -20.95
CA THR A 946 2.29 -35.64 -22.14
C THR A 946 1.25 -36.63 -22.64
N ILE A 947 0.00 -36.24 -22.85
CA ILE A 947 -1.06 -37.14 -23.33
C ILE A 947 -0.60 -37.74 -24.67
N SER A 948 -0.03 -38.94 -24.65
CA SER A 948 0.22 -39.77 -25.80
C SER A 948 -0.92 -40.79 -25.88
N GLY A 949 -2.01 -40.39 -26.53
CA GLY A 949 -2.83 -41.26 -27.39
C GLY A 949 -3.48 -42.53 -26.85
N SER A 950 -3.73 -42.74 -25.56
CA SER A 950 -4.57 -43.88 -25.11
C SER A 950 -5.68 -43.44 -24.17
N GLU A 951 -6.89 -43.28 -24.71
CA GLU A 951 -8.13 -43.11 -23.96
C GLU A 951 -8.42 -44.38 -23.14
N SER A 952 -8.42 -44.25 -21.81
CA SER A 952 -9.06 -45.23 -20.93
C SER A 952 -9.75 -44.49 -19.76
N PRO A 953 -10.92 -44.95 -19.28
CA PRO A 953 -11.91 -44.09 -18.63
C PRO A 953 -11.78 -44.00 -17.10
N ASP A 954 -10.58 -44.23 -16.54
CA ASP A 954 -10.39 -44.20 -15.08
C ASP A 954 -9.95 -42.81 -14.59
N HIS A 955 -10.75 -42.19 -13.71
CA HIS A 955 -10.47 -40.91 -13.06
C HIS A 955 -9.12 -40.86 -12.30
N GLN A 956 -8.53 -42.00 -11.97
CA GLN A 956 -7.19 -42.07 -11.34
C GLN A 956 -6.02 -41.84 -12.31
N LYS A 957 -6.21 -41.89 -13.64
CA LYS A 957 -5.12 -41.66 -14.61
C LYS A 957 -4.82 -40.20 -14.94
N ASN A 958 -5.68 -39.25 -14.54
CA ASN A 958 -5.54 -37.84 -14.94
C ASN A 958 -4.89 -36.93 -13.88
N LEU A 959 -4.67 -37.41 -12.65
CA LEU A 959 -4.03 -36.66 -11.58
C LEU A 959 -2.59 -37.15 -11.38
N SER A 960 -1.63 -36.24 -11.49
CA SER A 960 -0.23 -36.47 -11.11
C SER A 960 0.17 -35.51 -10.00
N VAL A 961 0.91 -36.01 -9.01
CA VAL A 961 1.47 -35.24 -7.90
C VAL A 961 2.94 -35.60 -7.78
N SER A 962 3.81 -34.61 -7.93
CA SER A 962 5.26 -34.76 -7.73
C SER A 962 5.74 -33.73 -6.74
N MET A 963 6.84 -34.04 -6.05
CA MET A 963 7.39 -33.14 -5.03
C MET A 963 8.08 -31.94 -5.68
N VAL A 964 7.64 -30.76 -5.26
CA VAL A 964 8.32 -29.49 -5.44
C VAL A 964 8.19 -28.71 -4.12
N ALA A 965 9.30 -28.23 -3.57
CA ALA A 965 9.32 -27.53 -2.29
C ALA A 965 10.23 -26.29 -2.36
N SER A 966 9.81 -25.19 -1.72
CA SER A 966 10.65 -23.99 -1.57
C SER A 966 10.14 -23.05 -0.48
N ILE A 967 11.01 -22.17 0.04
CA ILE A 967 10.61 -21.07 0.93
C ILE A 967 10.49 -19.78 0.12
N ASP A 968 9.30 -19.16 0.12
CA ASP A 968 9.06 -17.90 -0.58
C ASP A 968 9.74 -16.69 0.08
N ALA A 969 9.72 -15.54 -0.58
CA ALA A 969 10.33 -14.29 -0.09
C ALA A 969 9.72 -13.77 1.23
N ALA A 970 8.57 -14.29 1.66
CA ALA A 970 7.93 -13.98 2.93
C ALA A 970 8.18 -15.05 4.00
N GLY A 971 9.00 -16.06 3.73
CA GLY A 971 9.31 -17.14 4.66
C GLY A 971 8.24 -18.24 4.74
N ASN A 972 7.28 -18.29 3.80
CA ASN A 972 6.28 -19.36 3.77
C ASN A 972 6.81 -20.59 3.04
N LEU A 973 6.45 -21.76 3.53
CA LEU A 973 6.72 -23.03 2.87
C LEU A 973 5.73 -23.26 1.72
N LEU A 974 6.24 -23.38 0.51
CA LEU A 974 5.47 -23.71 -0.69
C LEU A 974 5.70 -25.19 -1.04
N LEU A 975 4.63 -25.96 -1.10
CA LEU A 975 4.61 -27.38 -1.38
C LEU A 975 3.72 -27.64 -2.59
N GLY A 976 4.28 -28.28 -3.60
CA GLY A 976 3.56 -28.61 -4.81
C GLY A 976 4.17 -29.83 -5.49
N SER A 977 3.79 -30.13 -6.73
CA SER A 977 2.57 -29.57 -7.35
C SER A 977 1.75 -30.69 -8.00
N SER A 978 0.44 -30.49 -8.02
CA SER A 978 -0.45 -31.37 -8.77
C SER A 978 -0.59 -30.94 -10.23
N ARG A 979 -0.97 -31.88 -11.09
CA ARG A 979 -1.25 -31.69 -12.52
C ARG A 979 -2.46 -32.53 -12.89
N GLU A 980 -3.51 -31.85 -13.33
CA GLU A 980 -4.81 -32.48 -13.62
C GLU A 980 -5.53 -31.80 -14.79
N PHE A 981 -6.16 -32.61 -15.65
CA PHE A 981 -7.01 -32.12 -16.74
C PHE A 981 -8.49 -32.22 -16.34
N VAL A 982 -9.03 -31.14 -15.78
CA VAL A 982 -10.44 -31.01 -15.34
C VAL A 982 -11.12 -29.76 -15.94
N GLY A 983 -10.67 -29.34 -17.12
CA GLY A 983 -11.12 -28.12 -17.76
C GLY A 983 -10.80 -26.88 -16.91
N PHE A 984 -11.73 -25.94 -16.86
CA PHE A 984 -11.57 -24.67 -16.13
C PHE A 984 -11.99 -24.74 -14.64
N ASN A 985 -12.17 -25.95 -14.09
CA ASN A 985 -12.55 -26.13 -12.69
C ASN A 985 -11.40 -25.68 -11.75
N THR A 986 -11.70 -24.75 -10.85
CA THR A 986 -10.77 -24.22 -9.85
C THR A 986 -11.18 -24.52 -8.41
N ASN A 987 -12.20 -25.36 -8.21
CA ASN A 987 -12.64 -25.79 -6.88
C ASN A 987 -11.51 -26.56 -6.19
N LEU A 988 -11.38 -26.35 -4.88
CA LEU A 988 -10.42 -27.07 -4.06
C LEU A 988 -10.82 -28.53 -3.90
N ASP A 989 -9.87 -29.42 -4.16
CA ASP A 989 -9.97 -30.84 -3.81
C ASP A 989 -9.00 -31.14 -2.66
N GLU A 990 -9.54 -31.36 -1.46
CA GLU A 990 -8.76 -31.67 -0.25
C GLU A 990 -7.98 -33.00 -0.35
N SER A 991 -8.44 -33.94 -1.18
CA SER A 991 -7.72 -35.20 -1.40
C SER A 991 -6.38 -34.94 -2.09
N VAL A 992 -6.35 -34.02 -3.07
CA VAL A 992 -5.12 -33.61 -3.77
C VAL A 992 -4.11 -32.98 -2.82
N VAL A 993 -4.58 -32.21 -1.83
CA VAL A 993 -3.67 -31.61 -0.87
C VAL A 993 -3.12 -32.64 0.11
N SER A 994 -3.93 -33.63 0.47
CA SER A 994 -3.46 -34.79 1.23
C SER A 994 -2.41 -35.59 0.45
N TYR A 995 -2.57 -35.76 -0.87
CA TYR A 995 -1.56 -36.37 -1.72
C TYR A 995 -0.27 -35.55 -1.82
N ILE A 996 -0.37 -34.21 -1.95
CA ILE A 996 0.80 -33.32 -1.91
C ILE A 996 1.53 -33.47 -0.58
N TRP A 997 0.82 -33.40 0.55
CA TRP A 997 1.41 -33.53 1.87
C TRP A 997 2.10 -34.89 2.04
N LYS A 998 1.45 -35.98 1.62
CA LYS A 998 2.02 -37.32 1.66
C LYS A 998 3.27 -37.42 0.81
N ARG A 999 3.24 -36.93 -0.44
CA ARG A 999 4.38 -37.00 -1.36
C ARG A 999 5.57 -36.20 -0.84
N VAL A 1000 5.35 -34.98 -0.34
CA VAL A 1000 6.43 -34.19 0.29
C VAL A 1000 6.95 -34.88 1.54
N GLY A 1001 6.08 -35.50 2.35
CA GLY A 1001 6.49 -36.28 3.52
C GLY A 1001 7.38 -37.47 3.20
N GLU A 1002 7.33 -38.03 1.99
CA GLU A 1002 8.29 -39.05 1.54
C GLU A 1002 9.71 -38.51 1.34
N PHE A 1003 9.84 -37.20 1.05
CA PHE A 1003 11.13 -36.52 0.93
C PHE A 1003 11.58 -35.89 2.24
N PHE A 1004 10.65 -35.52 3.12
CA PHE A 1004 10.94 -34.89 4.41
C PHE A 1004 10.31 -35.69 5.55
N PRO A 1005 11.03 -36.68 6.14
CA PRO A 1005 10.50 -37.56 7.16
C PRO A 1005 9.95 -36.81 8.39
N LYS A 1006 10.56 -35.66 8.71
CA LYS A 1006 10.08 -34.73 9.76
C LYS A 1006 8.60 -34.38 9.59
N LEU A 1007 8.11 -34.19 8.36
CA LEU A 1007 6.70 -33.86 8.12
C LEU A 1007 5.74 -35.00 8.43
N LYS A 1008 6.19 -36.26 8.41
CA LYS A 1008 5.33 -37.42 8.76
C LYS A 1008 4.91 -37.40 10.23
N THR A 1009 5.67 -36.69 11.09
CA THR A 1009 5.36 -36.53 12.50
C THR A 1009 4.29 -35.47 12.78
N LEU A 1010 3.94 -34.66 11.77
CA LEU A 1010 3.00 -33.56 11.87
C LEU A 1010 1.70 -33.87 11.11
N PRO A 1011 0.55 -33.94 11.79
CA PRO A 1011 -0.75 -34.05 11.14
C PRO A 1011 -1.04 -32.80 10.30
N LEU A 1012 -1.53 -32.98 9.07
CA LEU A 1012 -1.95 -31.86 8.22
C LEU A 1012 -3.10 -31.03 8.86
N SER A 1013 -3.92 -31.66 9.71
CA SER A 1013 -5.00 -31.01 10.47
C SER A 1013 -4.51 -29.89 11.40
N ASP A 1014 -3.31 -30.07 11.95
CA ASP A 1014 -2.72 -29.15 12.94
C ASP A 1014 -2.27 -27.84 12.29
N LEU A 1015 -2.12 -27.87 10.96
CA LEU A 1015 -1.75 -26.72 10.14
C LEU A 1015 -2.96 -26.01 9.51
N SER A 1016 -4.20 -26.42 9.83
CA SER A 1016 -5.41 -25.88 9.21
C SER A 1016 -5.54 -24.35 9.29
N ALA A 1017 -5.09 -23.73 10.40
CA ALA A 1017 -5.13 -22.29 10.59
C ALA A 1017 -4.00 -21.52 9.85
N SER A 1018 -2.89 -22.18 9.52
CA SER A 1018 -1.71 -21.58 8.86
C SER A 1018 -1.54 -22.01 7.40
N ARG A 1019 -2.37 -22.94 6.93
CA ARG A 1019 -2.38 -23.47 5.57
C ARG A 1019 -3.28 -22.65 4.64
N LYS A 1020 -2.80 -22.45 3.41
CA LYS A 1020 -3.57 -21.96 2.26
C LYS A 1020 -3.29 -22.85 1.05
N VAL A 1021 -4.19 -22.84 0.07
CA VAL A 1021 -3.99 -23.56 -1.18
C VAL A 1021 -4.16 -22.58 -2.32
N ARG A 1022 -3.13 -22.44 -3.17
CA ARG A 1022 -3.23 -21.70 -4.44
C ARG A 1022 -3.62 -22.70 -5.52
N ILE A 1023 -4.62 -22.34 -6.32
CA ILE A 1023 -5.11 -23.15 -7.44
C ILE A 1023 -4.93 -22.35 -8.71
N GLY A 1024 -4.23 -22.90 -9.69
CA GLY A 1024 -3.93 -22.26 -10.96
C GLY A 1024 -4.23 -23.16 -12.14
N LEU A 1025 -4.65 -22.55 -13.26
CA LEU A 1025 -4.84 -23.23 -14.54
C LEU A 1025 -3.66 -22.91 -15.45
N ARG A 1026 -2.70 -23.82 -15.57
CA ARG A 1026 -1.53 -23.66 -16.45
C ARG A 1026 -2.01 -23.69 -17.92
N PRO A 1027 -1.54 -22.76 -18.79
CA PRO A 1027 -1.84 -22.81 -20.21
C PRO A 1027 -1.02 -23.92 -20.86
N TYR A 1028 -1.54 -25.14 -20.86
CA TYR A 1028 -0.88 -26.31 -21.42
C TYR A 1028 -0.98 -26.31 -22.95
N MET A 1029 0.09 -26.73 -23.59
CA MET A 1029 0.19 -26.95 -25.04
C MET A 1029 0.58 -28.40 -25.32
N PRO A 1030 -0.16 -29.14 -26.16
CA PRO A 1030 0.12 -30.54 -26.44
C PRO A 1030 1.52 -30.81 -26.99
N ASN A 1031 2.07 -29.91 -27.79
CA ASN A 1031 3.41 -30.01 -28.36
C ASN A 1031 4.54 -29.58 -27.39
N GLY A 1032 4.19 -29.22 -26.14
CA GLY A 1032 5.12 -28.81 -25.09
C GLY A 1032 5.78 -27.44 -25.29
N LYS A 1033 5.39 -26.66 -26.29
CA LYS A 1033 5.99 -25.36 -26.64
C LYS A 1033 4.94 -24.26 -26.56
N PRO A 1034 5.31 -23.03 -26.13
CA PRO A 1034 4.41 -21.90 -26.24
C PRO A 1034 4.13 -21.58 -27.72
N VAL A 1035 2.97 -20.99 -27.97
CA VAL A 1035 2.59 -20.43 -29.27
C VAL A 1035 2.82 -18.93 -29.25
N ILE A 1036 3.73 -18.46 -30.10
CA ILE A 1036 4.20 -17.07 -30.14
C ILE A 1036 4.32 -16.64 -31.60
N GLY A 1037 3.58 -15.60 -31.99
CA GLY A 1037 3.71 -15.01 -33.31
C GLY A 1037 2.40 -14.56 -33.96
N PRO A 1038 2.45 -14.13 -35.23
CA PRO A 1038 1.28 -13.61 -35.94
C PRO A 1038 0.24 -14.71 -36.23
N VAL A 1039 -1.03 -14.34 -36.15
CA VAL A 1039 -2.16 -15.20 -36.52
C VAL A 1039 -2.26 -15.27 -38.04
N PRO A 1040 -2.28 -16.48 -38.65
CA PRO A 1040 -2.42 -16.62 -40.09
C PRO A 1040 -3.69 -15.96 -40.61
N GLY A 1041 -3.56 -15.20 -41.71
CA GLY A 1041 -4.67 -14.42 -42.29
C GLY A 1041 -4.97 -13.09 -41.58
N LEU A 1042 -4.24 -12.74 -40.52
CA LEU A 1042 -4.35 -11.45 -39.81
C LEU A 1042 -2.98 -10.86 -39.52
N SER A 1043 -2.54 -9.94 -40.35
CA SER A 1043 -1.23 -9.26 -40.27
C SER A 1043 -0.98 -8.52 -38.95
N ASN A 1044 -2.05 -8.10 -38.25
CA ASN A 1044 -1.94 -7.26 -37.06
C ASN A 1044 -2.38 -7.96 -35.74
N VAL A 1045 -2.62 -9.27 -35.75
CA VAL A 1045 -2.99 -10.02 -34.53
C VAL A 1045 -1.91 -11.04 -34.21
N TYR A 1046 -1.49 -11.09 -32.94
CA TYR A 1046 -0.42 -11.96 -32.45
C TYR A 1046 -0.90 -12.80 -31.27
N LEU A 1047 -0.36 -14.00 -31.13
CA LEU A 1047 -0.55 -14.88 -29.96
C LEU A 1047 0.71 -14.90 -29.10
N ALA A 1048 0.52 -14.98 -27.78
CA ALA A 1048 1.57 -15.26 -26.81
C ALA A 1048 0.99 -16.05 -25.63
N ALA A 1049 0.91 -17.37 -25.77
CA ALA A 1049 0.32 -18.25 -24.75
C ALA A 1049 0.97 -19.65 -24.76
N GLY A 1050 0.52 -20.53 -23.87
CA GLY A 1050 0.97 -21.93 -23.87
C GLY A 1050 2.24 -22.22 -23.06
N HIS A 1051 2.67 -21.31 -22.20
CA HIS A 1051 3.92 -21.42 -21.44
C HIS A 1051 3.90 -22.44 -20.28
N GLU A 1052 2.80 -23.18 -20.08
CA GLU A 1052 2.60 -24.14 -18.97
C GLU A 1052 3.07 -23.57 -17.61
N GLY A 1053 3.92 -24.28 -16.88
CA GLY A 1053 4.54 -23.87 -15.61
C GLY A 1053 5.80 -23.01 -15.77
N SER A 1054 6.18 -22.65 -17.00
CA SER A 1054 7.38 -21.85 -17.30
C SER A 1054 7.08 -20.40 -17.66
N GLY A 1055 5.83 -19.94 -17.44
CA GLY A 1055 5.39 -18.59 -17.81
C GLY A 1055 6.20 -17.47 -17.17
N LEU A 1056 6.58 -17.58 -15.89
CA LEU A 1056 7.42 -16.59 -15.23
C LEU A 1056 8.84 -16.55 -15.82
N LEU A 1057 9.46 -17.72 -16.00
CA LEU A 1057 10.78 -17.85 -16.60
C LEU A 1057 10.85 -17.22 -17.98
N MET A 1058 9.91 -17.54 -18.87
CA MET A 1058 9.94 -17.14 -20.29
C MET A 1058 9.27 -15.78 -20.59
N ALA A 1059 8.75 -15.06 -19.58
CA ALA A 1059 7.95 -13.85 -19.80
C ALA A 1059 8.69 -12.75 -20.55
N LEU A 1060 9.89 -12.36 -20.08
CA LEU A 1060 10.65 -11.25 -20.67
C LEU A 1060 11.17 -11.60 -22.07
N GLY A 1061 11.60 -12.85 -22.30
CA GLY A 1061 11.99 -13.31 -23.64
C GLY A 1061 10.82 -13.35 -24.61
N THR A 1062 9.63 -13.76 -24.16
CA THR A 1062 8.40 -13.71 -24.98
C THR A 1062 8.03 -12.26 -25.32
N ALA A 1063 8.18 -11.35 -24.37
CA ALA A 1063 7.94 -9.92 -24.56
C ALA A 1063 8.88 -9.31 -25.61
N GLU A 1064 10.19 -9.58 -25.49
CA GLU A 1064 11.19 -9.14 -26.47
C GLU A 1064 10.87 -9.66 -27.87
N MET A 1065 10.57 -10.96 -28.01
CA MET A 1065 10.22 -11.58 -29.29
C MET A 1065 8.99 -10.95 -29.96
N ILE A 1066 7.91 -10.71 -29.19
CA ILE A 1066 6.69 -10.09 -29.72
C ILE A 1066 6.96 -8.65 -30.18
N VAL A 1067 7.72 -7.88 -29.40
CA VAL A 1067 8.05 -6.50 -29.77
C VAL A 1067 8.92 -6.46 -31.03
N GLU A 1068 9.92 -7.35 -31.14
CA GLU A 1068 10.75 -7.49 -32.34
C GLU A 1068 9.90 -7.78 -33.58
N MET A 1069 8.95 -8.71 -33.50
CA MET A 1069 8.03 -9.02 -34.59
C MET A 1069 7.17 -7.82 -35.00
N VAL A 1070 6.54 -7.14 -34.03
CA VAL A 1070 5.62 -6.01 -34.31
C VAL A 1070 6.36 -4.77 -34.82
N LEU A 1071 7.61 -4.56 -34.39
CA LEU A 1071 8.44 -3.44 -34.83
C LEU A 1071 9.29 -3.74 -36.07
N GLY A 1072 9.39 -5.01 -36.49
CA GLY A 1072 10.23 -5.44 -37.60
C GLY A 1072 11.71 -5.40 -37.28
N TYR A 1073 12.09 -5.63 -36.02
CA TYR A 1073 13.50 -5.69 -35.59
C TYR A 1073 14.09 -7.09 -35.81
N PRO A 1074 15.42 -7.20 -36.00
CA PRO A 1074 16.07 -8.50 -36.11
C PRO A 1074 15.83 -9.36 -34.86
N ALA A 1075 15.44 -10.62 -35.07
CA ALA A 1075 15.14 -11.54 -33.99
C ALA A 1075 16.42 -11.96 -33.23
N LYS A 1076 16.41 -11.87 -31.90
CA LYS A 1076 17.51 -12.37 -31.05
C LYS A 1076 17.41 -13.86 -30.73
N VAL A 1077 16.19 -14.39 -30.79
CA VAL A 1077 15.89 -15.82 -30.60
C VAL A 1077 15.06 -16.27 -31.80
N ASP A 1078 15.37 -17.43 -32.36
CA ASP A 1078 14.59 -17.99 -33.46
C ASP A 1078 13.15 -18.24 -33.01
N SER A 1079 12.21 -17.55 -33.66
CA SER A 1079 10.77 -17.67 -33.38
C SER A 1079 10.10 -18.83 -34.12
N THR A 1080 10.77 -19.41 -35.11
CA THR A 1080 10.25 -20.47 -35.99
C THR A 1080 9.70 -21.71 -35.24
N PRO A 1081 10.25 -22.11 -34.09
CA PRO A 1081 9.70 -23.22 -33.30
C PRO A 1081 8.35 -22.92 -32.62
N PHE A 1082 8.00 -21.63 -32.44
CA PHE A 1082 6.80 -21.17 -31.72
C PHE A 1082 5.69 -20.66 -32.64
N ALA A 1083 5.95 -20.62 -33.95
CA ALA A 1083 5.06 -20.04 -34.96
C ALA A 1083 3.65 -20.64 -34.93
N VAL A 1084 2.64 -19.76 -35.01
CA VAL A 1084 1.21 -20.13 -34.93
C VAL A 1084 0.83 -21.12 -36.02
N GLN A 1085 1.40 -21.00 -37.23
CA GLN A 1085 1.13 -21.88 -38.38
C GLN A 1085 1.40 -23.37 -38.07
N LYS A 1086 2.33 -23.67 -37.16
CA LYS A 1086 2.70 -25.06 -36.81
C LYS A 1086 1.76 -25.69 -35.78
N VAL A 1087 0.77 -24.94 -35.32
CA VAL A 1087 -0.13 -25.31 -34.21
C VAL A 1087 -1.58 -25.36 -34.66
N LEU A 1088 -1.91 -24.78 -35.82
CA LEU A 1088 -3.23 -24.92 -36.42
C LEU A 1088 -3.42 -26.34 -36.90
N VAL A 1089 -4.54 -26.94 -36.51
CA VAL A 1089 -5.02 -28.25 -36.98
C VAL A 1089 -6.12 -28.02 -37.97
#